data_AF-A0A7C4MTE8-F1
#
_entry.id   AF-A0A7C4MTE8-F1
#
_cell.length_a   1.000
_cell.length_b   1.000
_cell.length_c   1.000
_cell.angle_alpha   90.00
_cell.angle_beta   90.00
_cell.angle_gamma   90.00
#
_symmetry.space_group_name_H-M   'P 1'
#
loop_
_entity.id
_entity.type
_entity.pdbx_description
1 polymer ?
#
loop_
_entity_poly.entity_id
_entity_poly.type
_entity_poly.pdbx_seq_one_letter_code
_entity_poly.pdbx_strand_id
1 'polypeptide(L)'
;DFEIRTVRWIIDWNKAGAKDAGNLTVNGSVLLNAGSSNVRDIFCGKDLTLNGPVAVIPATNPFNKQGGGTLTLNSTNAFSGPTAVNAGTLVIHGALASSGIVTVNNGTTLGGTGLVAGTVSVLDGGTLRTGTDGSGTFTCGHLLLSGNANLSYALGATNHPANGFIRVNGNLTLDGNLNVVNLGGFSSGTYTGLWYGGTLTDRGLGVSDVPYDKTVQVQTHVPHYILFRVLEGRFNPQPGQAVPMDLADSLALGWVEIPVATAYDVFLGVASNAVYSATSNTPGLYLGRATGLSFSTGSLQPDTTYYWRADGLAADGAVTKGAVLSFTTGAAMVDLMADTWVATDALGRALPGAAECGPPRSNRPIGIFYFVWHGENRPYGRNNADFDCSKYIAAHPYTNKHNPWADYPVFNQVASGTSFYWGEPELGYYSPQDRWVLRRHVQLLTAAGERCLAAGDRRPRPASLMQTEGALSTIIFSAGAWHSTDLGRFHVLPLFFGVFQRGNLMFPMRFVCLCFLAIAAIVIAATTGPAAAAESDSPRPLVRVSDASSLAAAVRDQPEDAIIELAPGEYRLEATLELKSGMTLKGAGIDKTILTHAESWKPSTAALPDPEMRLEGLNTDAYLIRIKRDTKGVVISDLTLRAPQLHGAIFSWFHQGLHLHHLRIKETLWSGVRTFGMKQAKIHDCEFIDAGGRWERGKPGVKGGITGGGIFACWMSGCEVFNNRFIRTQQAPEREFYGIKVRQAKQCRIHHNTIETNFSIEMPFENDEDVEIDHNVLFGTVSIPKHAGGPVPKSGRTFFIHHNWFRDSYSIEFVRNGVEISRNLFDFDPKKDHGNLISGFGNAPAPGPAEFHNNLVNNPGRGVIWINEPYNNLVVRNNHIIARPTVTPRKDGLFGLNPRSDMKTITIRDNIIECLELPRPLFRNAESYSARVENNQLKGVSDADKLANPPADRPAGPETPLKFACGANGEFTVDQWRAGPTQNDAASAQ
;
A
#
# COMPACT_ATOMS: atom_id res chain seq x y z
N ASP A 1 37.93 31.89 -13.11
CA ASP A 1 38.45 30.58 -13.55
C ASP A 1 39.07 29.86 -12.36
N PHE A 2 38.90 28.55 -12.23
CA PHE A 2 39.62 27.77 -11.21
C PHE A 2 39.89 26.34 -11.67
N GLU A 3 40.96 25.77 -11.11
CA GLU A 3 41.43 24.41 -11.38
C GLU A 3 41.11 23.50 -10.19
N ILE A 4 40.46 22.36 -10.48
CA ILE A 4 40.26 21.27 -9.54
C ILE A 4 41.37 20.25 -9.74
N ARG A 5 42.25 20.16 -8.74
CA ARG A 5 43.38 19.21 -8.70
C ARG A 5 43.06 17.91 -7.96
N THR A 6 41.88 17.83 -7.32
CA THR A 6 41.42 16.63 -6.61
C THR A 6 40.83 15.60 -7.58
N VAL A 7 40.71 14.35 -7.11
CA VAL A 7 40.12 13.26 -7.91
C VAL A 7 38.63 13.50 -8.21
N ARG A 8 37.92 14.20 -7.33
CA ARG A 8 36.49 14.52 -7.49
C ARG A 8 36.21 15.94 -7.02
N TRP A 9 35.37 16.66 -7.77
CA TRP A 9 34.77 17.90 -7.31
C TRP A 9 33.42 17.58 -6.67
N ILE A 10 33.27 17.91 -5.39
CA ILE A 10 32.06 17.60 -4.62
C ILE A 10 31.32 18.91 -4.34
N ILE A 11 30.08 19.00 -4.82
CA ILE A 11 29.09 20.00 -4.44
C ILE A 11 28.04 19.26 -3.61
N ASP A 12 28.20 19.21 -2.30
CA ASP A 12 27.35 18.44 -1.41
C ASP A 12 26.44 19.34 -0.55
N TRP A 13 25.79 18.73 0.44
CA TRP A 13 24.88 19.39 1.37
C TRP A 13 25.60 20.04 2.57
N ASN A 14 26.94 20.01 2.60
CA ASN A 14 27.71 20.43 3.76
C ASN A 14 27.77 21.96 3.88
N LYS A 15 27.63 22.45 5.12
CA LYS A 15 27.61 23.88 5.41
C LYS A 15 29.01 24.48 5.33
N ALA A 16 29.10 25.71 4.81
CA ALA A 16 30.27 26.57 5.00
C ALA A 16 29.99 27.53 6.16
N GLY A 17 30.39 27.14 7.38
CA GLY A 17 30.03 27.86 8.60
C GLY A 17 28.52 27.81 8.87
N ALA A 18 27.88 28.97 9.07
CA ALA A 18 26.44 29.07 9.34
C ALA A 18 25.56 29.14 8.07
N LYS A 19 26.15 29.10 6.87
CA LYS A 19 25.42 29.16 5.60
C LYS A 19 25.18 27.76 5.05
N ASP A 20 23.92 27.43 4.80
CA ASP A 20 23.55 26.19 4.11
C ASP A 20 24.07 26.23 2.66
N ALA A 21 24.55 25.09 2.17
CA ALA A 21 24.93 24.95 0.77
C ALA A 21 23.70 25.07 -0.12
N GLY A 22 23.66 26.12 -0.95
CA GLY A 22 22.68 26.32 -2.00
C GLY A 22 23.17 25.79 -3.35
N ASN A 23 22.33 25.95 -4.37
CA ASN A 23 22.74 25.72 -5.75
C ASN A 23 23.93 26.64 -6.10
N LEU A 24 24.88 26.12 -6.87
CA LEU A 24 26.08 26.87 -7.25
C LEU A 24 26.02 27.22 -8.73
N THR A 25 26.30 28.49 -9.05
CA THR A 25 26.54 28.94 -10.43
C THR A 25 27.97 29.42 -10.56
N VAL A 26 28.70 28.90 -11.54
CA VAL A 26 30.07 29.29 -11.84
C VAL A 26 30.12 29.92 -13.22
N ASN A 27 30.52 31.19 -13.27
CA ASN A 27 30.63 31.96 -14.52
C ASN A 27 31.95 31.76 -15.25
N GLY A 28 33.03 31.43 -14.53
CA GLY A 28 34.35 31.19 -15.13
C GLY A 28 34.51 29.79 -15.69
N SER A 29 35.61 29.57 -16.40
CA SER A 29 36.05 28.25 -16.84
C SER A 29 36.45 27.35 -15.66
N VAL A 30 36.21 26.05 -15.82
CA VAL A 30 36.56 25.01 -14.84
C VAL A 30 37.53 24.03 -15.49
N LEU A 31 38.70 23.90 -14.87
CA LEU A 31 39.72 22.94 -15.31
C LEU A 31 39.75 21.75 -14.35
N LEU A 32 39.47 20.54 -14.85
CA LEU A 32 39.59 19.28 -14.12
C LEU A 32 40.94 18.64 -14.48
N ASN A 33 42.01 18.96 -13.74
CA ASN A 33 43.37 18.51 -14.04
C ASN A 33 43.72 17.22 -13.31
N ALA A 34 44.39 16.25 -13.94
CA ALA A 34 44.76 14.93 -13.42
C ALA A 34 45.80 14.93 -12.28
N GLY A 35 45.51 14.13 -11.25
CA GLY A 35 46.43 13.62 -10.25
C GLY A 35 46.54 12.10 -10.44
N SER A 36 47.39 11.43 -9.67
CA SER A 36 47.96 10.09 -9.95
C SER A 36 47.01 8.87 -10.05
N SER A 37 45.69 9.03 -10.13
CA SER A 37 44.74 7.93 -10.39
C SER A 37 43.54 8.41 -11.20
N ASN A 38 43.20 7.71 -12.28
CA ASN A 38 42.12 8.08 -13.21
C ASN A 38 40.73 7.83 -12.63
N VAL A 39 39.96 8.93 -12.53
CA VAL A 39 38.52 9.16 -12.78
C VAL A 39 38.27 10.61 -12.30
N ARG A 40 37.70 11.50 -13.12
CA ARG A 40 37.40 12.91 -12.77
C ARG A 40 35.88 13.11 -12.77
N ASP A 41 35.30 13.02 -11.58
CA ASP A 41 33.85 13.13 -11.39
C ASP A 41 33.47 14.51 -10.87
N ILE A 42 32.31 14.99 -11.30
CA ILE A 42 31.55 16.03 -10.58
C ILE A 42 30.44 15.33 -9.81
N PHE A 43 30.49 15.38 -8.49
CA PHE A 43 29.41 14.92 -7.61
C PHE A 43 28.53 16.10 -7.23
N CYS A 44 27.29 16.10 -7.73
CA CYS A 44 26.28 17.10 -7.44
C CYS A 44 25.25 16.55 -6.46
N GLY A 45 25.36 16.86 -5.17
CA GLY A 45 24.27 16.72 -4.19
C GLY A 45 23.26 17.87 -4.25
N LYS A 46 23.66 19.02 -4.78
CA LYS A 46 22.83 20.19 -5.13
C LYS A 46 22.99 20.54 -6.61
N ASP A 47 22.15 21.43 -7.14
CA ASP A 47 22.28 21.81 -8.54
C ASP A 47 23.53 22.68 -8.76
N LEU A 48 24.27 22.36 -9.82
CA LEU A 48 25.47 23.05 -10.26
C LEU A 48 25.25 23.54 -11.69
N THR A 49 25.40 24.84 -11.92
CA THR A 49 25.37 25.45 -13.25
C THR A 49 26.75 25.98 -13.60
N LEU A 50 27.30 25.52 -14.72
CA LEU A 50 28.59 25.94 -15.27
C LEU A 50 28.36 26.74 -16.55
N ASN A 51 28.56 28.05 -16.47
CA ASN A 51 28.42 28.97 -17.60
C ASN A 51 29.70 29.11 -18.43
N GLY A 52 30.87 28.87 -17.82
CA GLY A 52 32.14 28.77 -18.52
C GLY A 52 32.44 27.34 -19.02
N PRO A 53 33.42 27.18 -19.92
CA PRO A 53 33.79 25.87 -20.45
C PRO A 53 34.45 24.99 -19.37
N VAL A 54 34.16 23.71 -19.43
CA VAL A 54 34.82 22.65 -18.68
C VAL A 54 35.90 22.02 -19.55
N ALA A 55 37.13 21.96 -19.03
CA ALA A 55 38.23 21.24 -19.63
C ALA A 55 38.64 20.07 -18.72
N VAL A 56 38.88 18.90 -19.30
CA VAL A 56 39.43 17.74 -18.61
C VAL A 56 40.84 17.51 -19.12
N ILE A 57 41.81 17.24 -18.23
CA ILE A 57 43.19 16.93 -18.62
C ILE A 57 43.58 15.53 -18.11
N PRO A 58 44.13 14.65 -18.98
CA PRO A 58 44.11 14.76 -20.44
C PRO A 58 42.68 14.84 -21.00
N ALA A 59 42.50 15.47 -22.16
CA ALA A 59 41.17 15.66 -22.77
C ALA A 59 40.42 14.35 -23.05
N THR A 60 41.16 13.25 -23.19
CA THR A 60 40.63 11.89 -23.40
C THR A 60 40.13 11.22 -22.11
N ASN A 61 40.30 11.83 -20.94
CA ASN A 61 39.84 11.25 -19.68
C ASN A 61 38.31 11.27 -19.57
N PRO A 62 37.71 10.28 -18.87
CA PRO A 62 36.28 10.26 -18.63
C PRO A 62 35.79 11.46 -17.82
N PHE A 63 34.56 11.89 -18.12
CA PHE A 63 33.81 12.88 -17.36
C PHE A 63 32.54 12.23 -16.78
N ASN A 64 32.47 12.02 -15.46
CA ASN A 64 31.27 11.43 -14.87
C ASN A 64 30.50 12.42 -14.02
N LYS A 65 29.19 12.46 -14.27
CA LYS A 65 28.21 13.12 -13.43
C LYS A 65 27.69 12.14 -12.37
N GLN A 66 27.88 12.50 -11.10
CA GLN A 66 27.47 11.76 -9.90
C GLN A 66 26.56 12.63 -9.01
N GLY A 67 25.98 12.03 -7.97
CA GLY A 67 25.08 12.70 -7.01
C GLY A 67 23.70 13.04 -7.59
N GLY A 68 22.68 13.14 -6.73
CA GLY A 68 21.27 13.26 -7.16
C GLY A 68 20.85 14.62 -7.75
N GLY A 69 21.65 15.67 -7.60
CA GLY A 69 21.35 17.01 -8.12
C GLY A 69 21.58 17.16 -9.63
N THR A 70 21.19 18.31 -10.18
CA THR A 70 21.36 18.63 -11.61
C THR A 70 22.72 19.25 -11.89
N LEU A 71 23.41 18.80 -12.94
CA LEU A 71 24.56 19.52 -13.51
C LEU A 71 24.16 20.13 -14.84
N THR A 72 24.24 21.45 -14.95
CA THR A 72 23.93 22.19 -16.17
C THR A 72 25.21 22.74 -16.82
N LEU A 73 25.44 22.38 -18.08
CA LEU A 73 26.56 22.87 -18.90
C LEU A 73 26.04 23.82 -19.97
N ASN A 74 26.30 25.12 -19.81
CA ASN A 74 25.82 26.17 -20.72
C ASN A 74 26.83 26.54 -21.82
N SER A 75 28.11 26.20 -21.64
CA SER A 75 29.17 26.53 -22.60
C SER A 75 29.51 25.38 -23.55
N THR A 76 30.37 25.67 -24.53
CA THR A 76 31.01 24.63 -25.36
C THR A 76 32.19 24.01 -24.62
N ASN A 77 32.17 22.69 -24.46
CA ASN A 77 33.18 21.90 -23.77
C ASN A 77 33.87 20.98 -24.78
N ALA A 78 35.20 20.97 -24.79
CA ALA A 78 36.01 20.34 -25.84
C ALA A 78 36.75 19.07 -25.39
N PHE A 79 36.50 18.55 -24.18
CA PHE A 79 37.06 17.27 -23.76
C PHE A 79 36.49 16.13 -24.62
N SER A 80 37.29 15.11 -24.93
CA SER A 80 37.00 14.02 -25.88
C SER A 80 36.81 12.64 -25.26
N GLY A 81 37.05 12.50 -23.95
CA GLY A 81 36.78 11.26 -23.24
C GLY A 81 35.29 10.93 -23.11
N PRO A 82 34.97 9.67 -22.74
CA PRO A 82 33.59 9.25 -22.53
C PRO A 82 32.94 10.02 -21.38
N THR A 83 31.66 10.34 -21.51
CA THR A 83 30.85 10.97 -20.48
C THR A 83 29.82 9.97 -19.94
N ALA A 84 29.68 9.87 -18.62
CA ALA A 84 28.64 9.03 -18.01
C ALA A 84 27.78 9.83 -17.05
N VAL A 85 26.45 9.68 -17.17
CA VAL A 85 25.48 10.12 -16.16
C VAL A 85 25.22 8.93 -15.25
N ASN A 86 25.76 8.97 -14.04
CA ASN A 86 25.72 7.85 -13.09
C ASN A 86 24.74 8.10 -11.93
N ALA A 87 24.34 9.36 -11.71
CA ALA A 87 23.27 9.74 -10.78
C ALA A 87 22.73 11.14 -11.11
N GLY A 88 21.45 11.36 -10.81
CA GLY A 88 20.76 12.65 -11.00
C GLY A 88 20.62 13.03 -12.49
N THR A 89 20.71 14.32 -12.76
CA THR A 89 20.47 14.89 -14.10
C THR A 89 21.70 15.59 -14.65
N LEU A 90 22.02 15.37 -15.93
CA LEU A 90 22.93 16.19 -16.71
C LEU A 90 22.11 16.98 -17.75
N VAL A 91 22.19 18.30 -17.72
CA VAL A 91 21.55 19.20 -18.69
C VAL A 91 22.63 19.86 -19.55
N ILE A 92 22.51 19.73 -20.87
CA ILE A 92 23.44 20.33 -21.83
C ILE A 92 22.68 21.39 -22.62
N HIS A 93 22.93 22.67 -22.35
CA HIS A 93 22.46 23.78 -23.18
C HIS A 93 23.53 24.27 -24.15
N GLY A 94 24.81 24.13 -23.76
CA GLY A 94 25.94 24.44 -24.62
C GLY A 94 26.27 23.29 -25.57
N ALA A 95 27.54 22.89 -25.60
CA ALA A 95 27.97 21.78 -26.45
C ALA A 95 28.99 20.87 -25.77
N LEU A 96 28.93 19.57 -26.08
CA LEU A 96 30.06 18.64 -26.01
C LEU A 96 30.56 18.49 -27.44
N ALA A 97 31.60 19.24 -27.80
CA ALA A 97 32.02 19.44 -29.19
C ALA A 97 32.80 18.24 -29.78
N SER A 98 33.20 17.29 -28.94
CA SER A 98 33.98 16.13 -29.34
C SER A 98 33.09 14.90 -29.62
N SER A 99 33.66 13.89 -30.24
CA SER A 99 32.97 12.63 -30.59
C SER A 99 32.87 11.62 -29.43
N GLY A 100 33.19 12.01 -28.19
CA GLY A 100 33.11 11.12 -27.03
C GLY A 100 31.69 10.60 -26.80
N ILE A 101 31.54 9.32 -26.44
CA ILE A 101 30.23 8.74 -26.14
C ILE A 101 29.67 9.31 -24.82
N VAL A 102 28.38 9.65 -24.81
CA VAL A 102 27.61 9.98 -23.61
C VAL A 102 26.73 8.78 -23.24
N THR A 103 26.93 8.23 -22.05
CA THR A 103 26.14 7.10 -21.53
C THR A 103 25.19 7.59 -20.44
N VAL A 104 23.90 7.29 -20.58
CA VAL A 104 22.86 7.59 -19.61
C VAL A 104 22.47 6.30 -18.92
N ASN A 105 22.85 6.15 -17.65
CA ASN A 105 22.62 4.91 -16.89
C ASN A 105 21.22 4.86 -16.27
N ASN A 106 20.85 3.69 -15.76
CA ASN A 106 19.59 3.44 -15.06
C ASN A 106 19.32 4.50 -13.97
N GLY A 107 18.11 5.04 -13.94
CA GLY A 107 17.65 6.01 -12.94
C GLY A 107 18.23 7.42 -13.12
N THR A 108 18.91 7.68 -14.24
CA THR A 108 19.52 8.99 -14.53
C THR A 108 18.88 9.69 -15.72
N THR A 109 19.05 11.01 -15.80
CA THR A 109 18.46 11.81 -16.87
C THR A 109 19.53 12.62 -17.61
N LEU A 110 19.48 12.58 -18.94
CA LEU A 110 20.12 13.54 -19.82
C LEU A 110 19.05 14.47 -20.40
N GLY A 111 19.28 15.77 -20.36
CA GLY A 111 18.38 16.77 -20.93
C GLY A 111 19.10 17.99 -21.50
N GLY A 112 18.34 19.03 -21.76
CA GLY A 112 18.82 20.29 -22.33
C GLY A 112 18.46 20.51 -23.80
N THR A 113 19.05 21.55 -24.36
CA THR A 113 18.74 22.09 -25.71
C THR A 113 20.00 22.30 -26.56
N GLY A 114 21.11 21.70 -26.13
CA GLY A 114 22.44 21.86 -26.72
C GLY A 114 22.85 20.73 -27.65
N LEU A 115 24.15 20.71 -27.98
CA LEU A 115 24.76 19.75 -28.91
C LEU A 115 25.65 18.73 -28.17
N VAL A 116 25.47 17.45 -28.47
CA VAL A 116 26.43 16.37 -28.18
C VAL A 116 26.98 15.85 -29.51
N ALA A 117 28.19 16.22 -29.91
CA ALA A 117 28.71 15.82 -31.22
C ALA A 117 28.91 14.29 -31.35
N GLY A 118 29.15 13.60 -30.24
CA GLY A 118 29.28 12.14 -30.18
C GLY A 118 27.98 11.34 -30.12
N THR A 119 28.11 10.04 -29.85
CA THR A 119 26.99 9.12 -29.64
C THR A 119 26.36 9.34 -28.28
N VAL A 120 25.03 9.39 -28.20
CA VAL A 120 24.26 9.29 -26.96
C VAL A 120 23.72 7.86 -26.86
N SER A 121 24.08 7.15 -25.80
CA SER A 121 23.61 5.81 -25.47
C SER A 121 22.77 5.87 -24.21
N VAL A 122 21.45 5.66 -24.35
CA VAL A 122 20.51 5.59 -23.22
C VAL A 122 20.29 4.13 -22.88
N LEU A 123 20.80 3.72 -21.72
CA LEU A 123 20.68 2.34 -21.24
C LEU A 123 19.29 2.11 -20.62
N ASP A 124 19.02 0.85 -20.28
CA ASP A 124 17.77 0.46 -19.60
C ASP A 124 17.56 1.26 -18.31
N GLY A 125 16.36 1.83 -18.17
CA GLY A 125 15.99 2.71 -17.06
C GLY A 125 16.60 4.12 -17.10
N GLY A 126 17.48 4.42 -18.06
CA GLY A 126 17.98 5.78 -18.32
C GLY A 126 16.95 6.64 -19.05
N THR A 127 17.02 7.96 -18.91
CA THR A 127 16.06 8.90 -19.53
C THR A 127 16.75 9.94 -20.38
N LEU A 128 16.32 10.10 -21.64
CA LEU A 128 16.58 11.29 -22.45
C LEU A 128 15.33 12.17 -22.45
N ARG A 129 15.47 13.40 -21.91
CA ARG A 129 14.37 14.34 -21.70
C ARG A 129 14.52 15.57 -22.59
N THR A 130 13.43 16.02 -23.21
CA THR A 130 13.38 17.24 -24.02
C THR A 130 12.09 18.02 -23.79
N GLY A 131 12.13 19.35 -24.02
CA GLY A 131 10.99 20.27 -23.87
C GLY A 131 10.76 20.84 -22.47
N THR A 132 11.35 20.25 -21.41
CA THR A 132 11.26 20.80 -20.04
C THR A 132 12.37 21.79 -19.69
N ASP A 133 13.48 21.78 -20.44
CA ASP A 133 14.69 22.55 -20.15
C ASP A 133 14.75 23.85 -20.97
N GLY A 134 13.57 24.43 -21.27
CA GLY A 134 13.43 25.60 -22.15
C GLY A 134 13.22 25.23 -23.62
N SER A 135 12.97 26.25 -24.45
CA SER A 135 12.74 26.09 -25.89
C SER A 135 14.05 25.85 -26.65
N GLY A 136 14.07 24.90 -27.58
CA GLY A 136 15.24 24.57 -28.37
C GLY A 136 15.29 23.11 -28.78
N THR A 137 16.40 22.69 -29.36
CA THR A 137 16.57 21.34 -29.93
C THR A 137 17.73 20.63 -29.28
N PHE A 138 17.48 19.48 -28.66
CA PHE A 138 18.58 18.62 -28.24
C PHE A 138 19.18 17.94 -29.48
N THR A 139 20.46 18.17 -29.75
CA THR A 139 21.14 17.61 -30.93
C THR A 139 22.20 16.60 -30.52
N CYS A 140 22.25 15.42 -31.16
CA CYS A 140 23.34 14.46 -30.97
C CYS A 140 23.93 13.93 -32.27
N GLY A 141 25.13 13.33 -32.22
CA GLY A 141 25.75 12.64 -33.36
C GLY A 141 25.00 11.37 -33.74
N HIS A 142 24.92 10.43 -32.81
CA HIS A 142 24.12 9.20 -32.94
C HIS A 142 23.24 9.03 -31.71
N LEU A 143 22.12 8.32 -31.84
CA LEU A 143 21.27 7.96 -30.71
C LEU A 143 21.04 6.46 -30.66
N LEU A 144 21.41 5.85 -29.53
CA LEU A 144 21.19 4.44 -29.23
C LEU A 144 20.27 4.34 -28.01
N LEU A 145 19.10 3.73 -28.20
CA LEU A 145 18.16 3.42 -27.11
C LEU A 145 18.18 1.92 -26.85
N SER A 146 18.30 1.55 -25.58
CA SER A 146 18.06 0.17 -25.13
C SER A 146 16.57 -0.12 -24.96
N GLY A 147 16.20 -1.40 -24.82
CA GLY A 147 14.82 -1.87 -24.78
C GLY A 147 13.95 -1.31 -23.65
N ASN A 148 14.55 -0.87 -22.56
CA ASN A 148 13.86 -0.21 -21.44
C ASN A 148 14.35 1.23 -21.20
N ALA A 149 14.99 1.86 -22.19
CA ALA A 149 15.33 3.28 -22.13
C ALA A 149 14.06 4.14 -22.16
N ASN A 150 14.12 5.35 -21.61
CA ASN A 150 13.00 6.28 -21.59
C ASN A 150 13.27 7.50 -22.49
N LEU A 151 12.34 7.80 -23.39
CA LEU A 151 12.25 9.07 -24.11
C LEU A 151 11.13 9.91 -23.49
N SER A 152 11.48 10.99 -22.78
CA SER A 152 10.50 11.88 -22.17
C SER A 152 10.41 13.19 -22.96
N TYR A 153 9.23 13.47 -23.48
CA TYR A 153 8.91 14.71 -24.21
C TYR A 153 7.95 15.55 -23.40
N ALA A 154 8.24 16.84 -23.27
CA ALA A 154 7.23 17.81 -22.89
C ALA A 154 6.66 18.47 -24.15
N LEU A 155 5.34 18.35 -24.33
CA LEU A 155 4.62 18.81 -25.52
C LEU A 155 3.43 19.69 -25.11
N GLY A 156 3.28 20.84 -25.74
CA GLY A 156 2.11 21.71 -25.68
C GLY A 156 1.27 21.60 -26.95
N ALA A 157 0.71 22.71 -27.44
CA ALA A 157 0.00 22.72 -28.73
C ALA A 157 0.88 22.26 -29.90
N THR A 158 0.27 21.74 -30.97
CA THR A 158 1.00 21.42 -32.21
C THR A 158 1.79 22.62 -32.69
N ASN A 159 3.04 22.41 -33.11
CA ASN A 159 3.99 23.45 -33.52
C ASN A 159 4.39 24.48 -32.44
N HIS A 160 4.08 24.23 -31.16
CA HIS A 160 4.54 25.10 -30.09
C HIS A 160 6.09 25.08 -30.00
N PRO A 161 6.77 26.23 -29.93
CA PRO A 161 8.24 26.31 -30.00
C PRO A 161 8.97 25.69 -28.80
N ALA A 162 8.26 25.46 -27.70
CA ALA A 162 8.79 24.75 -26.54
C ALA A 162 8.54 23.22 -26.59
N ASN A 163 7.89 22.72 -27.64
CA ASN A 163 7.76 21.27 -27.81
C ASN A 163 9.16 20.65 -27.88
N GLY A 164 9.37 19.60 -27.09
CA GLY A 164 10.58 18.83 -27.14
C GLY A 164 10.83 18.32 -28.57
N PHE A 165 12.03 18.54 -29.07
CA PHE A 165 12.49 18.03 -30.36
C PHE A 165 13.92 17.51 -30.23
N ILE A 166 14.18 16.35 -30.82
CA ILE A 166 15.50 15.72 -30.85
C ILE A 166 16.00 15.67 -32.30
N ARG A 167 17.24 16.13 -32.51
CA ARG A 167 17.93 16.03 -33.79
C ARG A 167 19.12 15.07 -33.68
N VAL A 168 19.07 13.97 -34.41
CA VAL A 168 20.16 13.01 -34.51
C VAL A 168 20.87 13.22 -35.86
N ASN A 169 22.11 13.67 -35.85
CA ASN A 169 22.83 13.98 -37.09
C ASN A 169 23.21 12.74 -37.91
N GLY A 170 23.29 11.58 -37.27
CA GLY A 170 23.63 10.29 -37.86
C GLY A 170 22.60 9.21 -37.57
N ASN A 171 23.08 7.98 -37.37
CA ASN A 171 22.22 6.80 -37.16
C ASN A 171 21.40 6.87 -35.85
N LEU A 172 20.21 6.29 -35.92
CA LEU A 172 19.26 6.13 -34.81
C LEU A 172 18.93 4.65 -34.60
N THR A 173 19.10 4.15 -33.38
CA THR A 173 18.43 2.94 -32.91
C THR A 173 17.25 3.36 -32.05
N LEU A 174 16.03 3.11 -32.54
CA LEU A 174 14.79 3.47 -31.88
C LEU A 174 14.26 2.25 -31.11
N ASP A 175 14.15 2.39 -29.79
CA ASP A 175 13.71 1.35 -28.85
C ASP A 175 13.20 2.04 -27.57
N GLY A 176 12.72 1.29 -26.59
CA GLY A 176 12.37 1.80 -25.27
C GLY A 176 10.94 2.35 -25.15
N ASN A 177 10.76 3.31 -24.24
CA ASN A 177 9.46 3.78 -23.77
C ASN A 177 9.29 5.30 -23.96
N LEU A 178 8.23 5.71 -24.63
CA LEU A 178 7.80 7.09 -24.80
C LEU A 178 6.95 7.55 -23.60
N ASN A 179 7.34 8.67 -23.03
CA ASN A 179 6.60 9.38 -21.99
C ASN A 179 6.30 10.82 -22.45
N VAL A 180 5.05 11.28 -22.33
CA VAL A 180 4.63 12.61 -22.75
C VAL A 180 4.10 13.42 -21.56
N VAL A 181 4.72 14.56 -21.31
CA VAL A 181 4.29 15.55 -20.33
C VAL A 181 3.57 16.69 -21.05
N ASN A 182 2.33 16.99 -20.65
CA ASN A 182 1.57 18.12 -21.18
C ASN A 182 2.13 19.45 -20.64
N LEU A 183 2.67 20.30 -21.53
CA LEU A 183 3.13 21.68 -21.23
C LEU A 183 1.99 22.71 -21.16
N GLY A 184 0.75 22.29 -21.40
CA GLY A 184 -0.40 23.16 -21.63
C GLY A 184 -0.73 23.23 -23.12
N GLY A 185 -2.01 23.06 -23.46
CA GLY A 185 -2.48 23.09 -24.85
C GLY A 185 -2.14 21.85 -25.68
N PHE A 186 -1.57 20.79 -25.09
CA PHE A 186 -1.43 19.49 -25.76
C PHE A 186 -2.79 18.95 -26.19
N SER A 187 -2.91 18.62 -27.47
CA SER A 187 -4.15 18.20 -28.11
C SER A 187 -3.89 17.07 -29.09
N SER A 188 -4.95 16.49 -29.65
CA SER A 188 -4.80 15.66 -30.83
C SER A 188 -4.13 16.43 -31.97
N GLY A 189 -3.38 15.69 -32.79
CA GLY A 189 -2.52 16.26 -33.83
C GLY A 189 -1.26 15.45 -34.07
N THR A 190 -0.44 15.91 -35.00
CA THR A 190 0.86 15.30 -35.29
C THR A 190 1.98 16.16 -34.73
N TYR A 191 2.83 15.53 -33.93
CA TYR A 191 4.01 16.14 -33.33
C TYR A 191 5.26 15.55 -33.98
N THR A 192 6.22 16.41 -34.28
CA THR A 192 7.54 15.95 -34.72
C THR A 192 8.37 15.68 -33.48
N GLY A 193 8.56 14.41 -33.12
CA GLY A 193 9.38 14.05 -31.96
C GLY A 193 10.86 14.14 -32.29
N LEU A 194 11.26 13.47 -33.37
CA LEU A 194 12.68 13.31 -33.71
C LEU A 194 12.94 13.39 -35.21
N TRP A 195 14.10 13.93 -35.57
CA TRP A 195 14.69 13.80 -36.91
C TRP A 195 16.04 13.06 -36.86
N TYR A 196 16.34 12.22 -37.85
CA TYR A 196 17.63 11.53 -37.97
C TYR A 196 18.26 11.65 -39.37
N GLY A 197 19.57 11.86 -39.43
CA GLY A 197 20.31 12.04 -40.68
C GLY A 197 20.87 10.76 -41.30
N GLY A 198 21.06 9.70 -40.51
CA GLY A 198 21.63 8.42 -40.94
C GLY A 198 20.61 7.30 -41.12
N THR A 199 20.99 6.07 -40.79
CA THR A 199 20.10 4.89 -40.86
C THR A 199 19.26 4.74 -39.60
N LEU A 200 17.99 4.36 -39.76
CA LEU A 200 17.11 3.94 -38.66
C LEU A 200 17.20 2.42 -38.46
N THR A 201 17.50 2.01 -37.23
CA THR A 201 17.24 0.65 -36.72
C THR A 201 16.01 0.74 -35.82
N ASP A 202 14.85 0.35 -36.33
CA ASP A 202 13.59 0.38 -35.60
C ASP A 202 13.37 -0.94 -34.85
N ARG A 203 13.39 -0.88 -33.52
CA ARG A 203 13.05 -1.99 -32.61
C ARG A 203 11.69 -1.79 -31.93
N GLY A 204 10.98 -0.72 -32.29
CA GLY A 204 9.72 -0.33 -31.69
C GLY A 204 9.93 0.59 -30.47
N LEU A 205 9.36 1.79 -30.53
CA LEU A 205 9.21 2.65 -29.36
C LEU A 205 7.83 2.40 -28.75
N GLY A 206 7.80 1.79 -27.56
CA GLY A 206 6.58 1.61 -26.78
C GLY A 206 6.03 2.94 -26.28
N VAL A 207 4.71 3.03 -26.07
CA VAL A 207 4.09 4.18 -25.40
C VAL A 207 3.79 3.77 -23.98
N SER A 208 4.41 4.44 -23.02
CA SER A 208 4.35 4.08 -21.60
C SER A 208 3.44 5.03 -20.81
N ASP A 209 3.74 6.33 -20.83
CA ASP A 209 2.97 7.33 -20.09
C ASP A 209 2.55 8.49 -21.00
N VAL A 210 1.25 8.67 -21.16
CA VAL A 210 0.63 9.77 -21.92
C VAL A 210 -0.59 10.26 -21.15
N PRO A 211 -1.00 11.54 -21.32
CA PRO A 211 -2.19 12.05 -20.67
C PRO A 211 -3.41 11.12 -20.87
N TYR A 212 -4.17 10.87 -19.79
CA TYR A 212 -5.14 9.78 -19.66
C TYR A 212 -6.18 9.68 -20.80
N ASP A 213 -6.56 10.80 -21.40
CA ASP A 213 -7.55 10.93 -22.46
C ASP A 213 -6.94 10.89 -23.87
N LYS A 214 -5.65 10.58 -24.01
CA LYS A 214 -4.94 10.53 -25.28
C LYS A 214 -4.41 9.14 -25.57
N THR A 215 -4.30 8.85 -26.86
CA THR A 215 -3.53 7.72 -27.40
C THR A 215 -2.46 8.27 -28.34
N VAL A 216 -1.25 7.73 -28.26
CA VAL A 216 -0.15 8.10 -29.16
C VAL A 216 0.17 6.94 -30.08
N GLN A 217 0.27 7.21 -31.38
CA GLN A 217 0.81 6.30 -32.37
C GLN A 217 2.18 6.82 -32.81
N VAL A 218 3.22 5.99 -32.64
CA VAL A 218 4.56 6.29 -33.14
C VAL A 218 4.62 5.92 -34.63
N GLN A 219 5.01 6.87 -35.46
CA GLN A 219 5.11 6.70 -36.90
C GLN A 219 6.56 6.77 -37.34
N THR A 220 7.06 5.68 -37.92
CA THR A 220 8.45 5.53 -38.39
C THR A 220 8.57 5.42 -39.91
N HIS A 221 7.43 5.45 -40.62
CA HIS A 221 7.35 5.27 -42.07
C HIS A 221 7.76 6.50 -42.90
N VAL A 222 7.84 7.68 -42.27
CA VAL A 222 8.31 8.90 -42.93
C VAL A 222 9.84 8.91 -42.84
N PRO A 223 10.57 8.80 -43.97
CA PRO A 223 12.03 8.80 -43.93
C PRO A 223 12.57 10.00 -43.17
N HIS A 224 13.58 9.78 -42.33
CA HIS A 224 14.22 10.79 -41.47
C HIS A 224 13.39 11.35 -40.31
N TYR A 225 12.09 11.02 -40.19
CA TYR A 225 11.24 11.57 -39.14
C TYR A 225 10.59 10.48 -38.30
N ILE A 226 10.59 10.69 -36.98
CA ILE A 226 9.74 9.95 -36.05
C ILE A 226 8.64 10.90 -35.59
N LEU A 227 7.40 10.60 -35.98
CA LEU A 227 6.23 11.42 -35.68
C LEU A 227 5.40 10.76 -34.58
N PHE A 228 4.86 11.58 -33.68
CA PHE A 228 3.87 11.16 -32.69
C PHE A 228 2.52 11.66 -33.14
N ARG A 229 1.67 10.74 -33.60
CA ARG A 229 0.28 11.05 -33.89
C ARG A 229 -0.53 10.87 -32.61
N VAL A 230 -0.95 11.98 -32.05
CA VAL A 230 -1.76 12.06 -30.84
C VAL A 230 -3.22 12.08 -31.25
N LEU A 231 -4.00 11.19 -30.65
CA LEU A 231 -5.42 11.01 -30.87
C LEU A 231 -6.15 11.14 -29.53
N GLU A 232 -7.37 11.67 -29.56
CA GLU A 232 -8.30 11.63 -28.43
C GLU A 232 -8.75 10.20 -28.12
N GLY A 233 -9.10 9.97 -26.85
CA GLY A 233 -9.64 8.71 -26.37
C GLY A 233 -8.60 7.63 -26.14
N ARG A 234 -9.08 6.54 -25.54
CA ARG A 234 -8.29 5.37 -25.14
C ARG A 234 -9.18 4.15 -25.13
N PHE A 235 -8.59 2.97 -25.29
CA PHE A 235 -9.32 1.73 -25.13
C PHE A 235 -9.70 1.49 -23.67
N ASN A 236 -10.96 1.15 -23.44
CA ASN A 236 -11.48 0.71 -22.15
C ASN A 236 -12.58 -0.32 -22.38
N PRO A 237 -12.52 -1.53 -21.80
CA PRO A 237 -11.32 -2.16 -21.24
C PRO A 237 -10.17 -2.17 -22.26
N GLN A 238 -8.94 -2.33 -21.77
CA GLN A 238 -7.80 -2.60 -22.65
C GLN A 238 -8.01 -3.93 -23.40
N PRO A 239 -7.46 -4.09 -24.61
CA PRO A 239 -7.59 -5.34 -25.35
C PRO A 239 -7.11 -6.54 -24.54
N GLY A 240 -7.97 -7.55 -24.38
CA GLY A 240 -7.68 -8.77 -23.61
C GLY A 240 -7.83 -8.63 -22.09
N GLN A 241 -8.26 -7.47 -21.59
CA GLN A 241 -8.42 -7.23 -20.16
C GLN A 241 -9.47 -8.16 -19.52
N ALA A 242 -9.18 -8.65 -18.31
CA ALA A 242 -10.16 -9.28 -17.44
C ALA A 242 -10.97 -8.22 -16.69
N VAL A 243 -12.31 -8.32 -16.74
CA VAL A 243 -13.24 -7.41 -16.09
C VAL A 243 -13.94 -8.16 -14.95
N PRO A 244 -13.68 -7.80 -13.68
CA PRO A 244 -14.41 -8.33 -12.54
C PRO A 244 -15.93 -8.17 -12.68
N MET A 245 -16.70 -9.16 -12.24
CA MET A 245 -18.16 -9.17 -12.46
C MET A 245 -18.92 -8.12 -11.63
N ASP A 246 -18.31 -7.60 -10.56
CA ASP A 246 -18.82 -6.46 -9.77
C ASP A 246 -18.74 -5.11 -10.51
N LEU A 247 -17.94 -5.02 -11.58
CA LEU A 247 -17.84 -3.84 -12.43
C LEU A 247 -18.65 -3.96 -13.73
N ALA A 248 -19.14 -5.16 -14.06
CA ALA A 248 -19.76 -5.46 -15.34
C ALA A 248 -21.05 -4.69 -15.60
N ASP A 249 -21.88 -4.45 -14.58
CA ASP A 249 -23.14 -3.71 -14.70
C ASP A 249 -22.94 -2.19 -14.91
N SER A 250 -21.71 -1.69 -14.77
CA SER A 250 -21.36 -0.28 -14.99
C SER A 250 -20.30 -0.08 -16.08
N LEU A 251 -19.97 -1.11 -16.84
CA LEU A 251 -18.86 -1.06 -17.79
C LEU A 251 -19.18 -0.13 -18.97
N ALA A 252 -18.32 0.87 -19.17
CA ALA A 252 -18.30 1.73 -20.35
C ALA A 252 -17.15 1.34 -21.29
N LEU A 253 -17.50 0.99 -22.54
CA LEU A 253 -16.53 0.86 -23.62
C LEU A 253 -15.97 2.24 -23.94
N GLY A 254 -14.66 2.36 -24.08
CA GLY A 254 -13.97 3.57 -24.55
C GLY A 254 -13.06 3.22 -25.71
N TRP A 255 -12.93 4.11 -26.70
CA TRP A 255 -12.10 3.90 -27.87
C TRP A 255 -11.34 5.17 -28.28
N VAL A 256 -10.43 5.01 -29.24
CA VAL A 256 -9.63 6.08 -29.81
C VAL A 256 -10.40 6.76 -30.94
N GLU A 257 -10.29 8.08 -31.04
CA GLU A 257 -10.96 8.84 -32.09
C GLU A 257 -10.54 8.40 -33.50
N ILE A 258 -11.49 8.54 -34.42
CA ILE A 258 -11.27 8.45 -35.87
C ILE A 258 -11.39 9.88 -36.41
N PRO A 259 -10.33 10.48 -36.97
CA PRO A 259 -10.26 11.94 -37.23
C PRO A 259 -11.36 12.55 -38.10
N VAL A 260 -12.07 11.75 -38.90
CA VAL A 260 -13.17 12.21 -39.76
C VAL A 260 -14.55 11.90 -39.19
N ALA A 261 -14.62 11.18 -38.07
CA ALA A 261 -15.86 10.73 -37.48
C ALA A 261 -16.49 11.81 -36.61
N THR A 262 -17.79 12.04 -36.81
CA THR A 262 -18.64 12.92 -35.99
C THR A 262 -19.53 12.14 -35.02
N ALA A 263 -19.64 10.82 -35.21
CA ALA A 263 -20.34 9.89 -34.33
C ALA A 263 -19.75 8.48 -34.46
N TYR A 264 -20.12 7.57 -33.56
CA TYR A 264 -19.65 6.20 -33.55
C TYR A 264 -20.79 5.21 -33.38
N ASP A 265 -20.88 4.23 -34.28
CA ASP A 265 -21.78 3.08 -34.14
C ASP A 265 -21.07 1.99 -33.35
N VAL A 266 -21.62 1.60 -32.19
CA VAL A 266 -20.97 0.70 -31.24
C VAL A 266 -21.59 -0.70 -31.31
N PHE A 267 -20.72 -1.71 -31.36
CA PHE A 267 -21.08 -3.11 -31.48
C PHE A 267 -20.47 -3.93 -30.34
N LEU A 268 -21.22 -4.90 -29.83
CA LEU A 268 -20.79 -5.81 -28.77
C LEU A 268 -21.44 -7.19 -29.00
N GLY A 269 -20.67 -8.26 -28.83
CA GLY A 269 -21.17 -9.63 -28.93
C GLY A 269 -20.17 -10.65 -28.43
N VAL A 270 -20.49 -11.94 -28.52
CA VAL A 270 -19.65 -13.03 -28.00
C VAL A 270 -18.87 -13.78 -29.08
N ALA A 271 -19.00 -13.36 -30.33
CA ALA A 271 -18.30 -13.94 -31.47
C ALA A 271 -17.60 -12.86 -32.29
N SER A 272 -16.27 -12.96 -32.38
CA SER A 272 -15.42 -11.96 -33.04
C SER A 272 -15.80 -11.73 -34.51
N ASN A 273 -16.09 -12.79 -35.26
CA ASN A 273 -16.50 -12.73 -36.65
C ASN A 273 -17.88 -12.07 -36.84
N ALA A 274 -18.82 -12.32 -35.93
CA ALA A 274 -20.15 -11.72 -35.96
C ALA A 274 -20.05 -10.21 -35.73
N VAL A 275 -19.31 -9.80 -34.69
CA VAL A 275 -19.01 -8.38 -34.42
C VAL A 275 -18.25 -7.77 -35.58
N TYR A 276 -17.27 -8.47 -36.17
CA TYR A 276 -16.55 -8.01 -37.34
C TYR A 276 -17.47 -7.71 -38.55
N SER A 277 -18.46 -8.56 -38.78
CA SER A 277 -19.40 -8.41 -39.90
C SER A 277 -20.58 -7.47 -39.63
N ALA A 278 -20.85 -7.14 -38.36
CA ALA A 278 -22.03 -6.38 -37.93
C ALA A 278 -22.13 -4.99 -38.59
N THR A 279 -23.38 -4.54 -38.76
CA THR A 279 -23.77 -3.20 -39.23
C THR A 279 -24.80 -2.62 -38.26
N SER A 280 -25.12 -1.33 -38.35
CA SER A 280 -26.14 -0.68 -37.49
C SER A 280 -27.55 -1.27 -37.61
N ASN A 281 -27.79 -2.15 -38.58
CA ASN A 281 -29.04 -2.91 -38.73
C ASN A 281 -28.97 -4.32 -38.15
N THR A 282 -27.84 -4.75 -37.58
CA THR A 282 -27.65 -6.12 -37.07
C THR A 282 -28.23 -6.25 -35.66
N PRO A 283 -29.39 -6.94 -35.48
CA PRO A 283 -30.06 -7.01 -34.20
C PRO A 283 -29.22 -7.75 -33.15
N GLY A 284 -29.25 -7.27 -31.90
CA GLY A 284 -28.57 -7.90 -30.77
C GLY A 284 -27.05 -7.67 -30.70
N LEU A 285 -26.42 -7.15 -31.75
CA LEU A 285 -25.00 -6.79 -31.75
C LEU A 285 -24.75 -5.28 -31.76
N TYR A 286 -25.65 -4.49 -32.34
CA TYR A 286 -25.57 -3.04 -32.34
C TYR A 286 -26.11 -2.46 -31.03
N LEU A 287 -25.25 -1.81 -30.25
CA LEU A 287 -25.60 -1.19 -28.97
C LEU A 287 -26.19 0.21 -29.14
N GLY A 288 -25.77 0.95 -30.16
CA GLY A 288 -26.26 2.29 -30.43
C GLY A 288 -25.17 3.24 -30.94
N ARG A 289 -25.58 4.50 -31.13
CA ARG A 289 -24.71 5.57 -31.63
C ARG A 289 -24.24 6.46 -30.49
N ALA A 290 -22.92 6.63 -30.39
CA ALA A 290 -22.27 7.57 -29.48
C ALA A 290 -21.87 8.86 -30.21
N THR A 291 -21.95 9.99 -29.53
CA THR A 291 -21.37 11.27 -29.99
C THR A 291 -20.02 11.58 -29.32
N GLY A 292 -19.66 10.81 -28.28
CA GLY A 292 -18.36 10.86 -27.61
C GLY A 292 -17.54 9.60 -27.86
N LEU A 293 -16.44 9.45 -27.12
CA LEU A 293 -15.50 8.33 -27.22
C LEU A 293 -15.75 7.23 -26.18
N SER A 294 -16.98 7.15 -25.67
CA SER A 294 -17.40 6.11 -24.74
C SER A 294 -18.87 5.72 -24.89
N PHE A 295 -19.20 4.49 -24.49
CA PHE A 295 -20.56 3.94 -24.51
C PHE A 295 -20.77 2.89 -23.41
N SER A 296 -21.87 2.98 -22.67
CA SER A 296 -22.20 1.99 -21.63
C SER A 296 -22.74 0.69 -22.23
N THR A 297 -22.27 -0.45 -21.75
CA THR A 297 -22.66 -1.77 -22.26
C THR A 297 -23.97 -2.30 -21.69
N GLY A 298 -24.45 -1.74 -20.58
CA GLY A 298 -25.49 -2.38 -19.76
C GLY A 298 -24.98 -3.65 -19.06
N SER A 299 -25.89 -4.53 -18.65
CA SER A 299 -25.51 -5.78 -17.97
C SER A 299 -24.88 -6.78 -18.94
N LEU A 300 -23.81 -7.42 -18.47
CA LEU A 300 -23.06 -8.43 -19.21
C LEU A 300 -23.23 -9.81 -18.59
N GLN A 301 -23.03 -10.84 -19.40
CA GLN A 301 -23.01 -12.22 -18.92
C GLN A 301 -21.68 -12.48 -18.22
N PRO A 302 -21.68 -13.25 -17.12
CA PRO A 302 -20.45 -13.68 -16.47
C PRO A 302 -19.70 -14.73 -17.27
N ASP A 303 -18.42 -14.92 -16.95
CA ASP A 303 -17.50 -15.89 -17.56
C ASP A 303 -17.53 -15.85 -19.10
N THR A 304 -17.70 -14.65 -19.66
CA THR A 304 -17.98 -14.46 -21.07
C THR A 304 -16.93 -13.55 -21.68
N THR A 305 -16.26 -14.06 -22.70
CA THR A 305 -15.44 -13.22 -23.57
C THR A 305 -16.34 -12.46 -24.52
N TYR A 306 -16.34 -11.15 -24.36
CA TYR A 306 -17.00 -10.22 -25.26
C TYR A 306 -16.02 -9.69 -26.29
N TYR A 307 -16.51 -9.54 -27.51
CA TYR A 307 -15.88 -8.84 -28.61
C TYR A 307 -16.67 -7.58 -28.90
N TRP A 308 -15.97 -6.48 -29.16
CA TRP A 308 -16.62 -5.20 -29.40
C TRP A 308 -15.86 -4.35 -30.39
N ARG A 309 -16.54 -3.35 -30.94
CA ARG A 309 -16.01 -2.42 -31.94
C ARG A 309 -16.79 -1.11 -31.91
N ALA A 310 -16.11 -0.01 -32.19
CA ALA A 310 -16.76 1.27 -32.52
C ALA A 310 -16.39 1.67 -33.97
N ASP A 311 -17.39 1.83 -34.82
CA ASP A 311 -17.22 2.28 -36.20
C ASP A 311 -17.45 3.79 -36.27
N GLY A 312 -16.50 4.53 -36.85
CA GLY A 312 -16.60 5.98 -37.00
C GLY A 312 -17.47 6.37 -38.19
N LEU A 313 -18.38 7.31 -38.01
CA LEU A 313 -19.25 7.86 -39.06
C LEU A 313 -18.85 9.29 -39.35
N ALA A 314 -18.49 9.56 -40.60
CA ALA A 314 -18.21 10.91 -41.07
C ALA A 314 -19.51 11.69 -41.36
N ALA A 315 -19.38 13.02 -41.48
CA ALA A 315 -20.51 13.91 -41.74
C ALA A 315 -21.25 13.62 -43.06
N ASP A 316 -20.56 13.05 -44.05
CA ASP A 316 -21.11 12.64 -45.34
C ASP A 316 -21.76 11.23 -45.32
N GLY A 317 -21.75 10.57 -44.16
CA GLY A 317 -22.28 9.22 -43.97
C GLY A 317 -21.27 8.10 -44.24
N ALA A 318 -20.02 8.40 -44.60
CA ALA A 318 -18.99 7.37 -44.77
C ALA A 318 -18.65 6.69 -43.44
N VAL A 319 -18.52 5.36 -43.46
CA VAL A 319 -18.25 4.55 -42.26
C VAL A 319 -16.82 4.02 -42.30
N THR A 320 -16.05 4.28 -41.25
CA THR A 320 -14.73 3.71 -41.01
C THR A 320 -14.84 2.64 -39.93
N LYS A 321 -14.63 1.37 -40.28
CA LYS A 321 -14.73 0.28 -39.30
C LYS A 321 -13.59 0.34 -38.28
N GLY A 322 -13.93 0.20 -37.00
CA GLY A 322 -12.96 0.06 -35.92
C GLY A 322 -12.32 -1.34 -35.85
N ALA A 323 -11.27 -1.47 -35.05
CA ALA A 323 -10.75 -2.78 -34.70
C ALA A 323 -11.75 -3.56 -33.83
N VAL A 324 -11.78 -4.89 -33.99
CA VAL A 324 -12.52 -5.76 -33.07
C VAL A 324 -11.62 -6.06 -31.89
N LEU A 325 -12.03 -5.62 -30.72
CA LEU A 325 -11.34 -5.79 -29.45
C LEU A 325 -12.08 -6.79 -28.58
N SER A 326 -11.44 -7.28 -27.52
CA SER A 326 -12.07 -8.22 -26.60
C SER A 326 -11.75 -7.93 -25.14
N PHE A 327 -12.62 -8.40 -24.25
CA PHE A 327 -12.40 -8.47 -22.81
C PHE A 327 -13.18 -9.69 -22.27
N THR A 328 -12.85 -10.17 -21.07
CA THR A 328 -13.54 -11.31 -20.46
C THR A 328 -14.10 -10.93 -19.11
N THR A 329 -15.40 -11.15 -18.89
CA THR A 329 -16.05 -10.94 -17.59
C THR A 329 -15.68 -12.05 -16.60
N GLY A 330 -15.62 -11.73 -15.32
CA GLY A 330 -15.41 -12.71 -14.25
C GLY A 330 -16.57 -13.70 -14.10
N ALA A 331 -16.36 -14.78 -13.35
CA ALA A 331 -17.33 -15.86 -13.15
C ALA A 331 -18.68 -15.39 -12.54
N ALA A 332 -19.73 -16.18 -12.77
CA ALA A 332 -21.08 -15.88 -12.31
C ALA A 332 -21.10 -15.81 -10.79
N MET A 333 -21.56 -14.69 -10.26
CA MET A 333 -21.93 -14.62 -8.86
C MET A 333 -23.17 -15.51 -8.69
N VAL A 334 -23.07 -16.57 -7.88
CA VAL A 334 -24.20 -17.49 -7.62
C VAL A 334 -25.23 -16.76 -6.76
N ASP A 335 -26.40 -16.48 -7.34
CA ASP A 335 -27.57 -16.01 -6.59
C ASP A 335 -28.25 -17.20 -5.90
N LEU A 336 -28.31 -17.17 -4.58
CA LEU A 336 -28.86 -18.25 -3.75
C LEU A 336 -30.39 -18.19 -3.63
N MET A 337 -31.07 -17.18 -4.23
CA MET A 337 -32.52 -16.93 -4.16
C MET A 337 -33.07 -16.96 -2.72
N ALA A 338 -32.27 -16.52 -1.76
CA ALA A 338 -32.60 -16.52 -0.34
C ALA A 338 -33.85 -15.64 -0.04
N ASP A 339 -34.17 -14.70 -0.93
CA ASP A 339 -35.33 -13.82 -0.90
C ASP A 339 -36.67 -14.54 -1.19
N THR A 340 -36.63 -15.80 -1.65
CA THR A 340 -37.83 -16.62 -1.95
C THR A 340 -38.22 -17.59 -0.82
N TRP A 341 -37.42 -17.72 0.23
CA TRP A 341 -37.64 -18.72 1.29
C TRP A 341 -38.63 -18.22 2.36
N VAL A 342 -39.71 -18.97 2.61
CA VAL A 342 -40.69 -18.67 3.69
C VAL A 342 -40.76 -19.83 4.69
N ALA A 343 -40.75 -19.51 6.00
CA ALA A 343 -40.84 -20.52 7.05
C ALA A 343 -42.32 -20.87 7.36
N THR A 344 -42.63 -22.15 7.55
CA THR A 344 -43.93 -22.63 8.06
C THR A 344 -43.72 -23.35 9.38
N ASP A 345 -44.44 -22.94 10.43
CA ASP A 345 -44.30 -23.54 11.75
C ASP A 345 -45.00 -24.91 11.87
N ALA A 346 -44.74 -25.62 12.98
CA ALA A 346 -45.29 -26.95 13.25
C ALA A 346 -46.83 -27.00 13.42
N LEU A 347 -47.51 -25.84 13.40
CA LEU A 347 -48.97 -25.73 13.41
C LEU A 347 -49.54 -25.41 12.01
N GLY A 348 -48.69 -25.38 10.97
CA GLY A 348 -49.08 -25.18 9.58
C GLY A 348 -49.23 -23.70 9.16
N ARG A 349 -48.66 -22.76 9.93
CA ARG A 349 -48.76 -21.32 9.62
C ARG A 349 -47.50 -20.85 8.91
N ALA A 350 -47.65 -20.30 7.71
CA ALA A 350 -46.55 -19.78 6.89
C ALA A 350 -46.29 -18.29 7.15
N LEU A 351 -45.02 -17.88 7.08
CA LEU A 351 -44.64 -16.47 7.04
C LEU A 351 -45.05 -15.84 5.70
N PRO A 352 -45.45 -14.55 5.67
CA PRO A 352 -45.87 -13.87 4.45
C PRO A 352 -44.71 -13.73 3.45
N GLY A 353 -44.98 -14.04 2.18
CA GLY A 353 -44.00 -13.99 1.10
C GLY A 353 -43.76 -12.58 0.52
N ALA A 354 -42.79 -12.46 -0.39
CA ALA A 354 -42.40 -11.18 -0.99
C ALA A 354 -43.57 -10.42 -1.65
N ALA A 355 -44.54 -11.12 -2.25
CA ALA A 355 -45.73 -10.52 -2.86
C ALA A 355 -46.65 -9.82 -1.84
N GLU A 356 -46.69 -10.31 -0.59
CA GLU A 356 -47.47 -9.72 0.50
C GLU A 356 -46.69 -8.63 1.24
N CYS A 357 -45.36 -8.76 1.31
CA CYS A 357 -44.47 -7.81 2.00
C CYS A 357 -44.11 -6.57 1.14
N GLY A 358 -44.14 -6.72 -0.19
CA GLY A 358 -43.70 -5.74 -1.17
C GLY A 358 -42.17 -5.66 -1.32
N PRO A 359 -41.66 -4.89 -2.31
CA PRO A 359 -40.22 -4.74 -2.53
C PRO A 359 -39.51 -4.08 -1.32
N PRO A 360 -38.19 -4.32 -1.14
CA PRO A 360 -37.41 -3.69 -0.08
C PRO A 360 -37.53 -2.16 -0.12
N ARG A 361 -37.88 -1.57 1.02
CA ARG A 361 -38.05 -0.11 1.14
C ARG A 361 -36.74 0.49 1.59
N SER A 362 -36.14 1.34 0.76
CA SER A 362 -34.81 1.95 0.98
C SER A 362 -34.70 2.75 2.29
N ASN A 363 -35.82 3.15 2.89
CA ASN A 363 -35.90 3.88 4.16
C ASN A 363 -36.21 3.00 5.39
N ARG A 364 -36.24 1.67 5.25
CA ARG A 364 -36.52 0.74 6.36
C ARG A 364 -35.43 -0.34 6.41
N PRO A 365 -34.34 -0.13 7.16
CA PRO A 365 -33.33 -1.16 7.31
C PRO A 365 -33.91 -2.37 8.05
N ILE A 366 -33.68 -3.57 7.50
CA ILE A 366 -33.96 -4.85 8.17
C ILE A 366 -32.70 -5.25 8.94
N GLY A 367 -32.88 -5.79 10.14
CA GLY A 367 -31.78 -6.35 10.94
C GLY A 367 -32.14 -7.76 11.39
N ILE A 368 -31.20 -8.70 11.22
CA ILE A 368 -31.34 -10.07 11.69
C ILE A 368 -30.52 -10.26 12.98
N PHE A 369 -31.16 -10.84 13.99
CA PHE A 369 -30.51 -11.27 15.22
C PHE A 369 -30.23 -12.78 15.14
N TYR A 370 -28.95 -13.15 15.25
CA TYR A 370 -28.48 -14.53 15.19
C TYR A 370 -27.86 -14.94 16.54
N PHE A 371 -28.36 -15.99 17.16
CA PHE A 371 -27.80 -16.49 18.43
C PHE A 371 -27.74 -18.01 18.42
N VAL A 372 -26.62 -18.57 18.89
CA VAL A 372 -26.48 -20.02 19.12
C VAL A 372 -26.61 -20.26 20.61
N TRP A 373 -27.70 -20.92 21.03
CA TRP A 373 -28.15 -20.92 22.42
C TRP A 373 -27.69 -22.13 23.25
N HIS A 374 -26.51 -22.68 22.94
CA HIS A 374 -25.94 -23.86 23.60
C HIS A 374 -24.82 -23.48 24.59
N GLY A 375 -24.93 -23.91 25.84
CA GLY A 375 -24.11 -23.41 26.95
C GLY A 375 -22.66 -23.94 27.01
N GLU A 376 -21.73 -23.05 27.39
CA GLU A 376 -20.27 -23.16 27.32
C GLU A 376 -19.57 -24.26 28.17
N ASN A 377 -20.26 -25.03 29.02
CA ASN A 377 -19.57 -25.62 30.18
C ASN A 377 -20.08 -26.95 30.76
N ARG A 378 -20.75 -27.80 29.99
CA ARG A 378 -21.08 -29.16 30.48
C ARG A 378 -20.85 -30.21 29.40
N PRO A 379 -20.38 -31.41 29.78
CA PRO A 379 -20.05 -32.45 28.82
C PRO A 379 -21.28 -32.75 27.96
N TYR A 380 -21.16 -32.52 26.65
CA TYR A 380 -21.90 -33.34 25.69
C TYR A 380 -21.57 -34.78 26.07
N GLY A 381 -22.58 -35.55 26.47
CA GLY A 381 -22.36 -36.84 27.13
C GLY A 381 -21.43 -37.75 26.32
N ARG A 382 -20.77 -38.67 27.02
CA ARG A 382 -19.89 -39.68 26.40
C ARG A 382 -20.57 -40.23 25.14
N ASN A 383 -20.07 -39.84 23.95
CA ASN A 383 -20.41 -40.32 22.60
C ASN A 383 -21.37 -39.51 21.69
N ASN A 384 -21.68 -38.22 21.94
CA ASN A 384 -22.36 -37.30 20.99
C ASN A 384 -23.75 -37.72 20.38
N ALA A 385 -24.23 -38.95 20.56
CA ALA A 385 -25.46 -39.47 19.95
C ALA A 385 -26.69 -39.40 20.86
N ASP A 386 -26.50 -39.27 22.18
CA ASP A 386 -27.57 -39.45 23.17
C ASP A 386 -28.41 -38.19 23.48
N PHE A 387 -28.24 -37.08 22.72
CA PHE A 387 -28.82 -35.76 23.05
C PHE A 387 -29.54 -35.07 21.86
N ASP A 388 -29.99 -35.86 20.87
CA ASP A 388 -30.92 -35.43 19.81
C ASP A 388 -32.37 -35.62 20.26
N CYS A 389 -33.08 -34.50 20.48
CA CYS A 389 -34.46 -34.53 20.94
C CYS A 389 -35.37 -35.25 19.96
N SER A 390 -35.25 -35.03 18.65
CA SER A 390 -36.13 -35.63 17.64
C SER A 390 -36.02 -37.15 17.61
N LYS A 391 -34.79 -37.69 17.67
CA LYS A 391 -34.55 -39.14 17.72
C LYS A 391 -35.04 -39.74 19.06
N TYR A 392 -34.86 -39.02 20.16
CA TYR A 392 -35.33 -39.45 21.49
C TYR A 392 -36.87 -39.42 21.61
N ILE A 393 -37.53 -38.38 21.08
CA ILE A 393 -38.99 -38.23 20.96
C ILE A 393 -39.59 -39.37 20.14
N ALA A 394 -38.99 -39.67 18.98
CA ALA A 394 -39.46 -40.71 18.09
C ALA A 394 -39.36 -42.11 18.73
N ALA A 395 -38.32 -42.35 19.55
CA ALA A 395 -38.13 -43.61 20.27
C ALA A 395 -39.02 -43.74 21.53
N HIS A 396 -39.56 -42.64 22.07
CA HIS A 396 -40.32 -42.60 23.32
C HIS A 396 -41.58 -41.73 23.20
N PRO A 397 -42.66 -42.23 22.57
CA PRO A 397 -43.88 -41.46 22.34
C PRO A 397 -44.55 -41.01 23.66
N TYR A 398 -45.03 -39.77 23.68
CA TYR A 398 -45.61 -39.13 24.86
C TYR A 398 -47.12 -39.32 24.96
N THR A 399 -47.63 -39.38 26.19
CA THR A 399 -49.09 -39.46 26.42
C THR A 399 -49.78 -38.11 26.24
N ASN A 400 -49.07 -36.99 26.46
CA ASN A 400 -49.57 -35.64 26.23
C ASN A 400 -48.71 -34.86 25.23
N LYS A 401 -49.21 -34.70 24.00
CA LYS A 401 -48.57 -33.95 22.92
C LYS A 401 -48.29 -32.47 23.23
N HIS A 402 -48.94 -31.90 24.25
CA HIS A 402 -48.77 -30.51 24.65
C HIS A 402 -47.82 -30.33 25.84
N ASN A 403 -47.41 -31.42 26.48
CA ASN A 403 -46.40 -31.41 27.52
C ASN A 403 -45.55 -32.69 27.50
N PRO A 404 -44.73 -32.89 26.43
CA PRO A 404 -43.91 -34.08 26.26
C PRO A 404 -42.87 -34.29 27.39
N TRP A 405 -42.62 -33.25 28.20
CA TRP A 405 -41.61 -33.24 29.26
C TRP A 405 -42.10 -33.78 30.61
N ALA A 406 -43.41 -34.00 30.79
CA ALA A 406 -43.96 -34.51 32.03
C ALA A 406 -43.65 -36.00 32.26
N ASP A 407 -43.42 -36.76 31.18
CA ASP A 407 -43.45 -38.22 31.21
C ASP A 407 -42.06 -38.88 31.36
N TYR A 408 -40.94 -38.15 31.25
CA TYR A 408 -39.60 -38.77 31.18
C TYR A 408 -38.51 -38.14 32.07
N PRO A 409 -37.79 -38.93 32.90
CA PRO A 409 -36.78 -38.43 33.83
C PRO A 409 -35.49 -37.89 33.20
N VAL A 410 -35.14 -38.22 31.95
CA VAL A 410 -33.80 -37.87 31.40
C VAL A 410 -33.59 -36.35 31.34
N PHE A 411 -34.64 -35.58 31.03
CA PHE A 411 -34.61 -34.11 31.03
C PHE A 411 -34.61 -33.51 32.44
N ASN A 412 -35.02 -34.28 33.45
CA ASN A 412 -35.04 -33.90 34.87
C ASN A 412 -33.83 -34.44 35.67
N GLN A 413 -33.07 -35.40 35.13
CA GLN A 413 -31.90 -36.00 35.76
C GLN A 413 -30.58 -35.36 35.32
N VAL A 414 -30.58 -34.58 34.23
CA VAL A 414 -29.40 -33.82 33.82
C VAL A 414 -29.30 -32.51 34.61
N ALA A 415 -28.09 -32.21 35.05
CA ALA A 415 -27.85 -31.03 35.88
C ALA A 415 -28.30 -29.74 35.15
N SER A 416 -28.98 -28.85 35.89
CA SER A 416 -29.46 -27.52 35.47
C SER A 416 -28.49 -26.77 34.54
N GLY A 417 -28.83 -26.63 33.25
CA GLY A 417 -27.99 -25.98 32.23
C GLY A 417 -27.37 -26.90 31.17
N THR A 418 -27.86 -28.13 31.02
CA THR A 418 -27.47 -29.05 29.93
C THR A 418 -28.21 -28.68 28.62
N SER A 419 -27.51 -28.70 27.49
CA SER A 419 -28.03 -28.27 26.17
C SER A 419 -28.27 -29.48 25.26
N PHE A 420 -29.32 -29.44 24.44
CA PHE A 420 -29.74 -30.51 23.52
C PHE A 420 -29.84 -29.98 22.08
N TYR A 421 -29.63 -30.83 21.09
CA TYR A 421 -30.00 -30.52 19.70
C TYR A 421 -31.45 -30.93 19.46
N TRP A 422 -32.19 -30.12 18.71
CA TRP A 422 -33.55 -30.53 18.33
C TRP A 422 -33.53 -31.71 17.36
N GLY A 423 -32.56 -31.73 16.43
CA GLY A 423 -32.29 -32.77 15.44
C GLY A 423 -30.84 -32.67 14.97
N GLU A 424 -30.39 -33.57 14.11
CA GLU A 424 -29.05 -33.53 13.53
C GLU A 424 -28.89 -32.32 12.58
N PRO A 425 -27.94 -31.39 12.85
CA PRO A 425 -27.69 -30.26 11.95
C PRO A 425 -27.06 -30.68 10.62
N GLU A 426 -27.18 -29.85 9.58
CA GLU A 426 -26.60 -30.10 8.25
C GLU A 426 -25.07 -30.33 8.29
N LEU A 427 -24.38 -29.63 9.19
CA LEU A 427 -22.94 -29.75 9.40
C LEU A 427 -22.55 -30.88 10.37
N GLY A 428 -23.50 -31.77 10.70
CA GLY A 428 -23.38 -32.77 11.76
C GLY A 428 -23.51 -32.14 13.16
N TYR A 429 -23.41 -32.95 14.21
CA TYR A 429 -23.43 -32.43 15.58
C TYR A 429 -22.14 -31.65 15.89
N TYR A 430 -22.22 -30.31 15.91
CA TYR A 430 -21.08 -29.42 16.06
C TYR A 430 -21.08 -28.65 17.38
N SER A 431 -19.90 -28.36 17.93
CA SER A 431 -19.81 -27.45 19.06
C SER A 431 -20.25 -26.03 18.65
N PRO A 432 -21.06 -25.31 19.47
CA PRO A 432 -21.41 -23.91 19.21
C PRO A 432 -20.20 -22.96 19.23
N GLN A 433 -19.02 -23.43 19.67
CA GLN A 433 -17.76 -22.70 19.62
C GLN A 433 -16.89 -23.06 18.41
N ASP A 434 -17.33 -24.00 17.58
CA ASP A 434 -16.58 -24.39 16.39
C ASP A 434 -16.45 -23.16 15.48
N ARG A 435 -15.22 -22.65 15.38
CA ARG A 435 -14.93 -21.41 14.66
C ARG A 435 -15.19 -21.56 13.17
N TRP A 436 -15.04 -22.76 12.62
CA TRP A 436 -15.30 -23.02 11.21
C TRP A 436 -16.80 -22.98 10.93
N VAL A 437 -17.62 -23.64 11.76
CA VAL A 437 -19.09 -23.61 11.64
C VAL A 437 -19.65 -22.20 11.82
N LEU A 438 -19.17 -21.50 12.85
CA LEU A 438 -19.52 -20.11 13.09
C LEU A 438 -19.23 -19.25 11.85
N ARG A 439 -17.98 -19.26 11.35
CA ARG A 439 -17.59 -18.47 10.18
C ARG A 439 -18.39 -18.85 8.95
N ARG A 440 -18.71 -20.14 8.78
CA ARG A 440 -19.53 -20.63 7.67
C ARG A 440 -20.95 -20.08 7.73
N HIS A 441 -21.58 -20.04 8.91
CA HIS A 441 -22.91 -19.44 9.06
C HIS A 441 -22.92 -17.93 8.82
N VAL A 442 -21.90 -17.20 9.31
CA VAL A 442 -21.78 -15.76 9.00
C VAL A 442 -21.52 -15.53 7.52
N GLN A 443 -20.70 -16.36 6.87
CA GLN A 443 -20.47 -16.28 5.43
C GLN A 443 -21.78 -16.48 4.64
N LEU A 444 -22.59 -17.49 5.00
CA LEU A 444 -23.87 -17.75 4.34
C LEU A 444 -24.87 -16.60 4.54
N LEU A 445 -24.94 -16.03 5.74
CA LEU A 445 -25.81 -14.89 6.04
C LEU A 445 -25.35 -13.59 5.36
N THR A 446 -24.03 -13.41 5.17
CA THR A 446 -23.47 -12.28 4.42
C THR A 446 -23.77 -12.42 2.93
N ALA A 447 -23.67 -13.64 2.40
CA ALA A 447 -23.97 -13.93 0.99
C ALA A 447 -25.46 -13.73 0.64
N ALA A 448 -26.36 -13.82 1.62
CA ALA A 448 -27.79 -13.57 1.46
C ALA A 448 -28.17 -12.07 1.37
N GLY A 449 -27.20 -11.14 1.37
CA GLY A 449 -27.43 -9.72 1.09
C GLY A 449 -27.81 -8.84 2.30
N GLU A 450 -27.70 -9.36 3.52
CA GLU A 450 -28.10 -8.66 4.74
C GLU A 450 -27.09 -7.59 5.18
N ARG A 451 -27.57 -6.38 5.48
CA ARG A 451 -26.72 -5.21 5.79
C ARG A 451 -26.33 -5.08 7.28
N CYS A 452 -26.92 -5.90 8.16
CA CYS A 452 -26.68 -5.88 9.61
C CYS A 452 -26.88 -7.26 10.26
N LEU A 453 -25.87 -7.74 10.97
CA LEU A 453 -25.87 -9.01 11.72
C LEU A 453 -25.63 -8.72 13.21
N ALA A 454 -26.47 -9.22 14.12
CA ALA A 454 -26.24 -9.09 15.56
C ALA A 454 -26.10 -10.47 16.22
N ALA A 455 -24.96 -10.72 16.90
CA ALA A 455 -24.67 -11.99 17.56
C ALA A 455 -24.53 -11.85 19.08
N GLY A 456 -25.12 -12.77 19.85
CA GLY A 456 -25.10 -12.71 21.32
C GLY A 456 -24.85 -14.07 21.99
N ASP A 457 -23.96 -14.09 23.00
CA ASP A 457 -23.71 -15.20 23.93
C ASP A 457 -24.13 -14.79 25.36
N ARG A 458 -24.53 -15.78 26.17
CA ARG A 458 -25.17 -15.64 27.48
C ARG A 458 -24.22 -15.40 28.66
N ARG A 459 -22.90 -15.28 28.45
CA ARG A 459 -21.96 -14.87 29.51
C ARG A 459 -20.87 -13.92 28.98
N PRO A 460 -20.40 -12.98 29.82
CA PRO A 460 -19.46 -11.96 29.39
C PRO A 460 -18.07 -12.56 29.23
N ARG A 461 -17.69 -12.87 27.99
CA ARG A 461 -16.30 -13.00 27.56
C ARG A 461 -16.10 -12.35 26.20
N PRO A 462 -14.88 -11.87 25.90
CA PRO A 462 -14.66 -10.89 24.83
C PRO A 462 -15.09 -11.49 23.49
N ALA A 463 -15.90 -10.82 22.69
CA ALA A 463 -16.23 -11.32 21.35
C ALA A 463 -15.07 -10.98 20.39
N SER A 464 -14.27 -11.99 20.08
CA SER A 464 -13.19 -11.97 19.08
C SER A 464 -13.44 -13.01 18.00
N LEU A 465 -14.71 -13.27 17.69
CA LEU A 465 -15.09 -14.37 16.82
C LEU A 465 -16.01 -13.83 15.74
N MET A 466 -15.46 -13.88 14.51
CA MET A 466 -16.06 -13.53 13.21
C MET A 466 -15.95 -12.08 12.77
N GLN A 467 -14.78 -11.74 12.27
CA GLN A 467 -14.67 -10.88 11.09
C GLN A 467 -14.44 -11.82 9.90
N THR A 468 -15.39 -11.86 8.96
CA THR A 468 -15.16 -12.33 7.59
C THR A 468 -14.90 -11.12 6.71
N GLU A 469 -13.94 -11.27 5.81
CA GLU A 469 -13.49 -10.31 4.81
C GLU A 469 -14.64 -9.90 3.87
N GLY A 470 -14.69 -8.63 3.49
CA GLY A 470 -15.58 -8.12 2.44
C GLY A 470 -16.96 -7.63 2.93
N ALA A 471 -17.22 -6.33 2.71
CA ALA A 471 -18.53 -5.67 2.68
C ALA A 471 -19.57 -6.04 3.77
N LEU A 472 -19.44 -5.53 4.99
CA LEU A 472 -20.55 -5.48 5.96
C LEU A 472 -20.57 -4.13 6.70
N SER A 473 -21.72 -3.45 6.70
CA SER A 473 -21.84 -2.08 7.23
C SER A 473 -22.04 -1.96 8.74
N THR A 474 -22.48 -2.98 9.49
CA THR A 474 -22.47 -2.96 10.98
C THR A 474 -22.72 -4.37 11.54
N ILE A 475 -21.89 -4.81 12.50
CA ILE A 475 -22.18 -5.96 13.39
C ILE A 475 -22.40 -5.41 14.81
N ILE A 476 -23.58 -5.62 15.42
CA ILE A 476 -23.86 -5.18 16.81
C ILE A 476 -23.67 -6.35 17.77
N PHE A 477 -22.68 -6.27 18.65
CA PHE A 477 -22.54 -7.15 19.82
C PHE A 477 -23.04 -6.39 21.06
N SER A 478 -24.07 -6.90 21.76
CA SER A 478 -24.44 -6.38 23.09
C SER A 478 -24.42 -7.47 24.15
N ALA A 479 -23.60 -7.28 25.17
CA ALA A 479 -23.65 -8.03 26.41
C ALA A 479 -24.58 -7.31 27.40
N GLY A 480 -25.71 -7.92 27.77
CA GLY A 480 -26.57 -7.42 28.86
C GLY A 480 -28.07 -7.48 28.57
N ALA A 481 -28.87 -7.75 29.61
CA ALA A 481 -30.33 -7.80 29.54
C ALA A 481 -30.93 -6.42 29.23
N TRP A 482 -31.70 -6.31 28.16
CA TRP A 482 -32.37 -5.08 27.75
C TRP A 482 -33.56 -4.75 28.66
N HIS A 483 -33.64 -3.49 29.14
CA HIS A 483 -34.84 -2.88 29.71
C HIS A 483 -35.67 -2.23 28.60
N SER A 484 -36.99 -2.18 28.77
CA SER A 484 -38.01 -1.95 27.73
C SER A 484 -38.09 -0.54 27.11
N THR A 485 -37.12 0.35 27.34
CA THR A 485 -37.17 1.75 26.88
C THR A 485 -36.44 2.01 25.56
N ASP A 486 -35.63 1.08 25.06
CA ASP A 486 -34.79 1.29 23.86
C ASP A 486 -35.39 0.79 22.52
N LEU A 487 -36.60 0.21 22.54
CA LEU A 487 -37.18 -0.52 21.40
C LEU A 487 -37.96 0.35 20.39
N GLY A 488 -38.00 1.67 20.56
CA GLY A 488 -38.84 2.57 19.75
C GLY A 488 -38.40 2.80 18.29
N ARG A 489 -37.26 2.27 17.85
CA ARG A 489 -36.65 2.60 16.53
C ARG A 489 -36.61 1.49 15.48
N PHE A 490 -37.01 0.25 15.81
CA PHE A 490 -36.92 -0.88 14.87
C PHE A 490 -38.23 -1.67 14.82
N HIS A 491 -38.63 -2.10 13.60
CA HIS A 491 -39.69 -3.10 13.44
C HIS A 491 -39.06 -4.48 13.67
N VAL A 492 -39.51 -5.19 14.71
CA VAL A 492 -38.87 -6.41 15.21
C VAL A 492 -39.68 -7.64 14.79
N LEU A 493 -39.04 -8.61 14.14
CA LEU A 493 -39.55 -9.97 13.95
C LEU A 493 -38.57 -10.94 14.63
N PRO A 494 -38.89 -11.48 15.83
CA PRO A 494 -38.01 -12.42 16.51
C PRO A 494 -38.33 -13.87 16.09
N LEU A 495 -37.34 -14.57 15.55
CA LEU A 495 -37.34 -16.04 15.40
C LEU A 495 -36.59 -16.66 16.59
N PHE A 496 -37.27 -17.46 17.41
CA PHE A 496 -36.70 -18.12 18.58
C PHE A 496 -36.64 -19.65 18.41
N PHE A 497 -35.48 -20.25 18.68
CA PHE A 497 -35.33 -21.68 18.96
C PHE A 497 -34.56 -21.86 20.29
N GLY A 498 -35.22 -22.39 21.34
CA GLY A 498 -34.57 -22.86 22.57
C GLY A 498 -35.29 -22.54 23.89
N VAL A 499 -35.32 -23.52 24.81
CA VAL A 499 -36.04 -23.51 26.11
C VAL A 499 -35.11 -23.19 27.29
N PHE A 500 -35.60 -22.46 28.31
CA PHE A 500 -34.85 -21.99 29.48
C PHE A 500 -34.98 -22.89 30.74
N GLN A 501 -33.93 -22.94 31.57
CA GLN A 501 -34.05 -23.28 33.00
C GLN A 501 -33.04 -22.50 33.87
N ARG A 502 -33.51 -21.84 34.95
CA ARG A 502 -32.67 -21.43 36.09
C ARG A 502 -33.53 -21.24 37.36
N GLY A 503 -33.37 -22.13 38.34
CA GLY A 503 -33.84 -22.00 39.73
C GLY A 503 -35.36 -22.06 39.98
N ASN A 504 -35.85 -23.18 40.53
CA ASN A 504 -37.14 -23.49 41.20
C ASN A 504 -38.48 -22.83 40.79
N LEU A 505 -38.57 -22.06 39.71
CA LEU A 505 -39.84 -21.69 39.08
C LEU A 505 -39.69 -21.80 37.55
N MET A 506 -40.30 -22.84 36.97
CA MET A 506 -40.49 -22.94 35.52
C MET A 506 -41.73 -22.13 35.13
N PHE A 507 -41.52 -21.03 34.40
CA PHE A 507 -42.62 -20.29 33.79
C PHE A 507 -42.94 -20.83 32.41
N PRO A 508 -44.18 -21.27 32.14
CA PRO A 508 -44.61 -21.57 30.78
C PRO A 508 -44.70 -20.28 29.97
N MET A 509 -44.45 -20.42 28.66
CA MET A 509 -44.32 -19.41 27.62
C MET A 509 -45.64 -18.63 27.33
N ARG A 510 -46.39 -18.24 28.36
CA ARG A 510 -47.67 -17.51 28.27
C ARG A 510 -47.61 -16.06 28.78
N PHE A 511 -46.62 -15.67 29.59
CA PHE A 511 -46.61 -14.35 30.24
C PHE A 511 -45.78 -13.27 29.51
N VAL A 512 -44.95 -13.62 28.53
CA VAL A 512 -44.06 -12.67 27.84
C VAL A 512 -44.74 -11.96 26.66
N CYS A 513 -45.79 -12.53 26.07
CA CYS A 513 -46.52 -11.89 24.95
C CYS A 513 -47.50 -10.77 25.38
N LEU A 514 -48.02 -10.78 26.61
CA LEU A 514 -49.03 -9.80 27.04
C LEU A 514 -48.46 -8.42 27.38
N CYS A 515 -47.21 -8.34 27.85
CA CYS A 515 -46.58 -7.05 28.17
C CYS A 515 -46.18 -6.23 26.92
N PHE A 516 -46.07 -6.85 25.74
CA PHE A 516 -45.70 -6.16 24.50
C PHE A 516 -46.89 -5.58 23.72
N LEU A 517 -48.10 -6.10 23.93
CA LEU A 517 -49.32 -5.59 23.28
C LEU A 517 -49.85 -4.29 23.91
N ALA A 518 -49.57 -4.03 25.19
CA ALA A 518 -50.02 -2.80 25.87
C ALA A 518 -49.21 -1.55 25.49
N ILE A 519 -47.96 -1.70 25.04
CA ILE A 519 -47.07 -0.57 24.69
C ILE A 519 -47.39 -0.05 23.27
N ALA A 520 -47.91 -0.90 22.37
CA ALA A 520 -48.27 -0.51 21.01
C ALA A 520 -49.44 0.48 20.92
N ALA A 521 -50.33 0.52 21.93
CA ALA A 521 -51.52 1.38 21.91
C ALA A 521 -51.26 2.83 22.36
N ILE A 522 -50.21 3.10 23.14
CA ILE A 522 -49.93 4.44 23.71
C ILE A 522 -49.17 5.35 22.71
N VAL A 523 -48.51 4.78 21.69
CA VAL A 523 -47.63 5.52 20.77
C VAL A 523 -48.38 6.15 19.58
N ILE A 524 -49.65 5.83 19.36
CA ILE A 524 -50.42 6.33 18.20
C ILE A 524 -50.92 7.79 18.37
N ALA A 525 -50.84 8.38 19.57
CA ALA A 525 -51.49 9.68 19.85
C ALA A 525 -50.56 10.92 19.86
N ALA A 526 -49.24 10.79 19.68
CA ALA A 526 -48.35 11.96 19.76
C ALA A 526 -47.22 11.87 18.73
N THR A 527 -47.34 12.59 17.61
CA THR A 527 -46.27 13.27 16.84
C THR A 527 -46.78 13.67 15.44
N THR A 528 -47.75 14.58 15.39
CA THR A 528 -47.97 15.43 14.21
C THR A 528 -46.93 16.55 14.23
N GLY A 529 -45.79 16.36 13.54
CA GLY A 529 -44.78 17.37 13.27
C GLY A 529 -44.17 17.13 11.88
N PRO A 530 -43.80 18.16 11.12
CA PRO A 530 -43.53 18.02 9.69
C PRO A 530 -42.23 17.24 9.42
N ALA A 531 -42.24 16.45 8.35
CA ALA A 531 -41.17 15.56 7.92
C ALA A 531 -39.91 16.33 7.49
N ALA A 532 -38.73 15.86 7.92
CA ALA A 532 -37.44 16.25 7.36
C ALA A 532 -37.23 15.50 6.03
N ALA A 533 -36.84 16.24 5.00
CA ALA A 533 -36.68 15.79 3.62
C ALA A 533 -35.53 14.78 3.42
N ALA A 534 -35.69 13.88 2.45
CA ALA A 534 -34.68 12.96 1.97
C ALA A 534 -33.60 13.72 1.16
N GLU A 535 -32.31 13.43 1.41
CA GLU A 535 -31.19 13.96 0.61
C GLU A 535 -31.12 13.30 -0.77
N SER A 536 -30.95 14.16 -1.79
CA SER A 536 -30.98 13.88 -3.22
C SER A 536 -29.65 13.32 -3.77
N ASP A 537 -29.75 12.45 -4.76
CA ASP A 537 -28.67 11.92 -5.61
C ASP A 537 -28.11 12.99 -6.58
N SER A 538 -27.47 14.02 -6.03
CA SER A 538 -26.87 15.13 -6.79
C SER A 538 -25.39 14.85 -7.09
N PRO A 539 -24.87 15.20 -8.29
CA PRO A 539 -23.45 15.07 -8.60
C PRO A 539 -22.58 15.87 -7.62
N ARG A 540 -21.48 15.27 -7.16
CA ARG A 540 -20.55 15.90 -6.21
C ARG A 540 -20.06 17.26 -6.75
N PRO A 541 -20.17 18.35 -5.98
CA PRO A 541 -19.73 19.67 -6.43
C PRO A 541 -18.24 19.67 -6.78
N LEU A 542 -17.91 20.09 -8.00
CA LEU A 542 -16.54 20.22 -8.49
C LEU A 542 -16.15 21.69 -8.62
N VAL A 543 -15.03 22.07 -8.02
CA VAL A 543 -14.46 23.42 -8.11
C VAL A 543 -13.01 23.35 -8.53
N ARG A 544 -12.62 24.22 -9.47
CA ARG A 544 -11.24 24.39 -9.91
C ARG A 544 -10.66 25.67 -9.33
N VAL A 545 -9.44 25.61 -8.81
CA VAL A 545 -8.75 26.74 -8.18
C VAL A 545 -7.34 26.89 -8.73
N SER A 546 -6.86 28.12 -8.87
CA SER A 546 -5.56 28.45 -9.47
C SER A 546 -4.62 29.22 -8.54
N ASP A 547 -5.07 29.59 -7.34
CA ASP A 547 -4.28 30.33 -6.37
C ASP A 547 -4.68 29.97 -4.93
N ALA A 548 -3.85 30.38 -3.96
CA ALA A 548 -4.04 30.05 -2.55
C ALA A 548 -5.32 30.64 -1.96
N SER A 549 -5.75 31.83 -2.39
CA SER A 549 -6.94 32.49 -1.87
C SER A 549 -8.22 31.79 -2.32
N SER A 550 -8.30 31.42 -3.60
CA SER A 550 -9.41 30.64 -4.16
C SER A 550 -9.45 29.22 -3.59
N LEU A 551 -8.29 28.59 -3.35
CA LEU A 551 -8.21 27.30 -2.65
C LEU A 551 -8.76 27.39 -1.22
N ALA A 552 -8.31 28.37 -0.44
CA ALA A 552 -8.79 28.58 0.92
C ALA A 552 -10.30 28.86 0.95
N ALA A 553 -10.80 29.66 0.00
CA ALA A 553 -12.24 29.90 -0.15
C ALA A 553 -13.00 28.62 -0.54
N ALA A 554 -12.49 27.83 -1.49
CA ALA A 554 -13.14 26.58 -1.91
C ALA A 554 -13.25 25.57 -0.75
N VAL A 555 -12.17 25.36 0.01
CA VAL A 555 -12.19 24.45 1.18
C VAL A 555 -13.19 24.94 2.24
N ARG A 556 -13.25 26.25 2.48
CA ARG A 556 -14.17 26.84 3.46
C ARG A 556 -15.64 26.76 3.00
N ASP A 557 -15.91 27.11 1.76
CA ASP A 557 -17.26 27.44 1.28
C ASP A 557 -17.97 26.25 0.60
N GLN A 558 -17.21 25.30 0.03
CA GLN A 558 -17.81 24.12 -0.62
C GLN A 558 -18.39 23.13 0.41
N PRO A 559 -19.46 22.39 0.07
CA PRO A 559 -20.07 21.42 0.97
C PRO A 559 -19.20 20.18 1.18
N GLU A 560 -19.63 19.29 2.06
CA GLU A 560 -19.07 17.93 2.16
C GLU A 560 -19.13 17.22 0.79
N ASP A 561 -18.28 16.20 0.61
CA ASP A 561 -18.13 15.45 -0.65
C ASP A 561 -17.61 16.24 -1.86
N ALA A 562 -17.37 17.55 -1.74
CA ALA A 562 -16.88 18.36 -2.85
C ALA A 562 -15.49 17.94 -3.34
N ILE A 563 -15.27 18.06 -4.65
CA ILE A 563 -14.00 17.84 -5.33
C ILE A 563 -13.38 19.21 -5.62
N ILE A 564 -12.17 19.43 -5.13
CA ILE A 564 -11.38 20.64 -5.35
C ILE A 564 -10.16 20.25 -6.17
N GLU A 565 -10.15 20.68 -7.44
CA GLU A 565 -9.06 20.46 -8.38
C GLU A 565 -8.14 21.69 -8.43
N LEU A 566 -6.85 21.47 -8.24
CA LEU A 566 -5.83 22.52 -8.22
C LEU A 566 -5.08 22.49 -9.54
N ALA A 567 -4.99 23.66 -10.18
CA ALA A 567 -4.13 23.86 -11.33
C ALA A 567 -2.64 23.68 -10.95
N PRO A 568 -1.76 23.49 -11.95
CA PRO A 568 -0.31 23.60 -11.72
C PRO A 568 0.04 24.97 -11.14
N GLY A 569 0.96 25.00 -10.18
CA GLY A 569 1.38 26.22 -9.50
C GLY A 569 1.77 25.99 -8.04
N GLU A 570 2.34 27.04 -7.44
CA GLU A 570 2.69 27.06 -6.03
C GLU A 570 1.64 27.86 -5.23
N TYR A 571 1.00 27.19 -4.28
CA TYR A 571 -0.05 27.72 -3.42
C TYR A 571 0.56 28.01 -2.06
N ARG A 572 0.84 29.28 -1.77
CA ARG A 572 1.34 29.74 -0.48
C ARG A 572 0.18 30.03 0.47
N LEU A 573 -0.05 29.08 1.38
CA LEU A 573 -1.10 29.16 2.39
C LEU A 573 -0.65 30.07 3.55
N GLU A 574 -1.55 30.93 4.02
CA GLU A 574 -1.32 31.76 5.20
C GLU A 574 -1.85 31.12 6.49
N ALA A 575 -2.68 30.08 6.36
CA ALA A 575 -3.29 29.34 7.45
C ALA A 575 -3.63 27.89 7.03
N THR A 576 -3.98 27.06 8.01
CA THR A 576 -4.35 25.65 7.81
C THR A 576 -5.63 25.52 7.00
N LEU A 577 -5.64 24.64 5.99
CA LEU A 577 -6.87 24.22 5.31
C LEU A 577 -7.59 23.16 6.15
N GLU A 578 -8.89 23.32 6.37
CA GLU A 578 -9.71 22.34 7.09
C GLU A 578 -10.65 21.57 6.16
N LEU A 579 -10.29 20.33 5.82
CA LEU A 579 -11.10 19.49 4.93
C LEU A 579 -12.27 18.82 5.66
N LYS A 580 -13.44 18.79 5.02
CA LYS A 580 -14.70 18.22 5.54
C LYS A 580 -14.88 16.77 5.08
N SER A 581 -15.91 16.09 5.58
CA SER A 581 -16.20 14.70 5.20
C SER A 581 -16.35 14.57 3.67
N GLY A 582 -15.81 13.49 3.10
CA GLY A 582 -15.93 13.17 1.67
C GLY A 582 -15.15 14.05 0.70
N MET A 583 -14.55 15.15 1.17
CA MET A 583 -13.86 16.10 0.30
C MET A 583 -12.65 15.45 -0.39
N THR A 584 -12.49 15.76 -1.67
CA THR A 584 -11.32 15.37 -2.47
C THR A 584 -10.49 16.61 -2.80
N LEU A 585 -9.22 16.61 -2.41
CA LEU A 585 -8.24 17.62 -2.81
C LEU A 585 -7.27 16.99 -3.82
N LYS A 586 -7.30 17.44 -5.07
CA LYS A 586 -6.54 16.83 -6.17
C LYS A 586 -5.69 17.87 -6.89
N GLY A 587 -4.39 17.66 -6.97
CA GLY A 587 -3.50 18.49 -7.77
C GLY A 587 -3.31 17.99 -9.20
N ALA A 588 -2.48 18.71 -9.96
CA ALA A 588 -2.14 18.35 -11.33
C ALA A 588 -0.98 17.35 -11.44
N GLY A 589 -0.39 16.93 -10.31
CA GLY A 589 0.72 15.99 -10.19
C GLY A 589 1.78 16.44 -9.17
N ILE A 590 2.61 15.49 -8.73
CA ILE A 590 3.81 15.75 -7.92
C ILE A 590 4.70 16.78 -8.64
N ASP A 591 5.25 17.73 -7.88
CA ASP A 591 6.00 18.93 -8.29
C ASP A 591 5.31 19.87 -9.29
N LYS A 592 4.13 19.53 -9.82
CA LYS A 592 3.32 20.41 -10.68
C LYS A 592 2.42 21.31 -9.85
N THR A 593 1.76 20.75 -8.84
CA THR A 593 0.99 21.50 -7.84
C THR A 593 1.71 21.39 -6.50
N ILE A 594 2.13 22.53 -5.94
CA ILE A 594 2.87 22.58 -4.67
C ILE A 594 2.08 23.40 -3.67
N LEU A 595 1.67 22.80 -2.56
CA LEU A 595 1.16 23.53 -1.40
C LEU A 595 2.32 23.76 -0.45
N THR A 596 2.50 25.02 -0.08
CA THR A 596 3.48 25.44 0.92
C THR A 596 2.91 26.54 1.80
N HIS A 597 3.68 27.01 2.76
CA HIS A 597 3.24 28.04 3.70
C HIS A 597 3.89 29.39 3.40
N ALA A 598 3.21 30.47 3.77
CA ALA A 598 3.78 31.80 3.82
C ALA A 598 4.94 31.87 4.81
N GLU A 599 5.95 32.69 4.54
CA GLU A 599 7.10 32.85 5.43
C GLU A 599 6.72 33.42 6.79
N SER A 600 5.60 34.15 6.88
CA SER A 600 5.06 34.69 8.13
C SER A 600 4.42 33.62 9.02
N TRP A 601 4.00 32.47 8.47
CA TRP A 601 3.33 31.42 9.22
C TRP A 601 4.36 30.52 9.93
N LYS A 602 4.74 30.95 11.13
CA LYS A 602 5.75 30.30 12.00
C LYS A 602 5.12 29.88 13.34
N PRO A 603 4.32 28.79 13.36
CA PRO A 603 3.76 28.30 14.60
C PRO A 603 4.88 27.94 15.59
N SER A 604 4.62 28.13 16.88
CA SER A 604 5.59 27.81 17.93
C SER A 604 6.05 26.35 17.82
N THR A 605 7.36 26.11 17.79
CA THR A 605 7.92 24.75 17.79
C THR A 605 7.87 24.12 19.18
N ALA A 606 7.55 24.89 20.23
CA ALA A 606 7.43 24.39 21.59
C ALA A 606 6.20 23.47 21.81
N ALA A 607 5.24 23.46 20.88
CA ALA A 607 3.87 22.97 21.10
C ALA A 607 3.56 21.55 20.56
N LEU A 608 4.46 20.57 20.72
CA LEU A 608 4.06 19.17 20.68
C LEU A 608 3.93 18.64 22.12
N PRO A 609 2.77 18.10 22.53
CA PRO A 609 2.61 17.60 23.88
C PRO A 609 3.53 16.39 24.12
N ASP A 610 4.26 16.46 25.22
CA ASP A 610 4.91 15.32 25.85
C ASP A 610 4.01 14.89 27.02
N PRO A 611 3.27 13.76 26.96
CA PRO A 611 3.49 12.55 26.13
C PRO A 611 2.61 12.40 24.86
N GLU A 612 3.16 11.66 23.87
CA GLU A 612 2.65 11.33 22.51
C GLU A 612 1.15 11.00 22.31
N MET A 613 0.41 10.64 23.37
CA MET A 613 -0.99 10.21 23.31
C MET A 613 -1.99 11.28 23.75
N ARG A 614 -1.51 12.47 24.13
CA ARG A 614 -2.37 13.59 24.54
C ARG A 614 -2.66 14.49 23.36
N LEU A 615 -3.93 14.82 23.17
CA LEU A 615 -4.35 15.83 22.19
C LEU A 615 -4.29 17.24 22.80
N GLU A 616 -4.32 17.33 24.13
CA GLU A 616 -4.28 18.59 24.87
C GLU A 616 -2.96 19.33 24.61
N GLY A 617 -3.07 20.59 24.20
CA GLY A 617 -1.90 21.43 23.91
C GLY A 617 -1.25 21.20 22.54
N LEU A 618 -1.78 20.28 21.73
CA LEU A 618 -1.32 20.11 20.35
C LEU A 618 -1.79 21.27 19.48
N ASN A 619 -0.85 21.97 18.86
CA ASN A 619 -1.18 23.01 17.88
C ASN A 619 -1.54 22.38 16.53
N THR A 620 -2.84 22.13 16.31
CA THR A 620 -3.34 21.55 15.05
C THR A 620 -3.36 22.55 13.90
N ASP A 621 -3.16 23.85 14.16
CA ASP A 621 -3.00 24.89 13.14
C ASP A 621 -1.53 25.02 12.67
N ALA A 622 -0.68 24.06 13.02
CA ALA A 622 0.72 23.99 12.61
C ALA A 622 0.94 22.97 11.46
N TYR A 623 -0.08 22.73 10.63
CA TYR A 623 -0.06 21.80 9.50
C TYR A 623 -0.63 22.48 8.27
N LEU A 624 -0.17 22.13 7.06
CA LEU A 624 -0.77 22.68 5.83
C LEU A 624 -2.26 22.34 5.75
N ILE A 625 -2.59 21.10 6.08
CA ILE A 625 -3.94 20.54 6.00
C ILE A 625 -4.29 19.91 7.34
N ARG A 626 -5.45 20.29 7.88
CA ARG A 626 -6.16 19.58 8.95
C ARG A 626 -7.39 18.91 8.36
N ILE A 627 -7.60 17.65 8.69
CA ILE A 627 -8.87 16.99 8.42
C ILE A 627 -9.78 17.22 9.62
N LYS A 628 -10.99 17.72 9.35
CA LYS A 628 -11.99 17.98 10.38
C LYS A 628 -12.25 16.70 11.18
N ARG A 629 -12.41 16.86 12.49
CA ARG A 629 -12.61 15.76 13.43
C ARG A 629 -13.82 14.91 13.08
N ASP A 630 -13.74 13.61 13.35
CA ASP A 630 -14.86 12.67 13.28
C ASP A 630 -15.48 12.60 11.85
N THR A 631 -14.65 12.73 10.83
CA THR A 631 -15.06 12.69 9.41
C THR A 631 -14.70 11.37 8.72
N LYS A 632 -15.20 11.16 7.51
CA LYS A 632 -14.89 9.98 6.69
C LYS A 632 -14.61 10.34 5.23
N GLY A 633 -13.90 9.46 4.53
CA GLY A 633 -13.79 9.47 3.07
C GLY A 633 -13.07 10.68 2.47
N VAL A 634 -12.12 11.29 3.19
CA VAL A 634 -11.30 12.37 2.61
C VAL A 634 -10.22 11.78 1.71
N VAL A 635 -10.04 12.38 0.53
CA VAL A 635 -9.02 11.99 -0.44
C VAL A 635 -8.08 13.16 -0.70
N ILE A 636 -6.76 12.92 -0.68
CA ILE A 636 -5.75 13.91 -1.07
C ILE A 636 -4.79 13.24 -2.06
N SER A 637 -4.65 13.81 -3.25
CA SER A 637 -3.85 13.19 -4.31
C SER A 637 -3.15 14.15 -5.28
N ASP A 638 -2.14 13.63 -5.97
CA ASP A 638 -1.50 14.24 -7.13
C ASP A 638 -0.87 15.63 -6.86
N LEU A 639 -0.16 15.81 -5.74
CA LEU A 639 0.46 17.09 -5.39
C LEU A 639 1.65 16.97 -4.44
N THR A 640 2.40 18.07 -4.30
CA THR A 640 3.50 18.19 -3.33
C THR A 640 3.09 19.04 -2.14
N LEU A 641 3.30 18.51 -0.94
CA LEU A 641 3.14 19.21 0.33
C LEU A 641 4.54 19.53 0.89
N ARG A 642 4.92 20.81 0.94
CA ARG A 642 6.23 21.26 1.43
C ARG A 642 6.08 22.21 2.60
N ALA A 643 6.57 21.84 3.79
CA ALA A 643 6.27 22.58 5.02
C ALA A 643 7.45 22.80 6.00
N PRO A 644 8.56 23.45 5.58
CA PRO A 644 9.82 23.49 6.33
C PRO A 644 9.77 24.17 7.69
N GLN A 645 8.74 24.98 7.98
CA GLN A 645 8.56 25.67 9.26
C GLN A 645 7.33 25.18 10.04
N LEU A 646 6.57 24.25 9.48
CA LEU A 646 5.38 23.70 10.11
C LEU A 646 5.70 22.37 10.80
N HIS A 647 4.86 22.00 11.78
CA HIS A 647 5.01 20.74 12.50
C HIS A 647 4.86 19.54 11.56
N GLY A 648 3.96 19.67 10.58
CA GLY A 648 3.74 18.67 9.57
C GLY A 648 2.98 19.15 8.34
N ALA A 649 2.67 18.22 7.44
CA ALA A 649 1.87 18.51 6.26
C ALA A 649 0.39 18.23 6.50
N ILE A 650 0.05 17.04 7.02
CA ILE A 650 -1.33 16.61 7.25
C ILE A 650 -1.53 16.27 8.73
N PHE A 651 -2.57 16.83 9.32
CA PHE A 651 -3.08 16.42 10.62
C PHE A 651 -4.49 15.83 10.48
N SER A 652 -4.74 14.70 11.15
CA SER A 652 -6.06 14.07 11.20
C SER A 652 -6.34 13.49 12.58
N TRP A 653 -7.62 13.36 12.92
CA TRP A 653 -8.05 12.72 14.16
C TRP A 653 -9.46 12.15 14.05
N PHE A 654 -9.60 10.90 14.49
CA PHE A 654 -10.81 10.09 14.48
C PHE A 654 -11.45 9.97 13.09
N HIS A 655 -10.61 9.87 12.04
CA HIS A 655 -11.08 9.76 10.66
C HIS A 655 -11.22 8.30 10.21
N GLN A 656 -12.22 8.03 9.36
CA GLN A 656 -12.44 6.72 8.72
C GLN A 656 -12.32 6.79 7.20
N GLY A 657 -11.52 5.93 6.58
CA GLY A 657 -11.41 5.87 5.12
C GLY A 657 -10.56 7.00 4.52
N LEU A 658 -9.50 7.43 5.21
CA LEU A 658 -8.57 8.43 4.68
C LEU A 658 -7.80 7.82 3.52
N HIS A 659 -7.78 8.48 2.37
CA HIS A 659 -7.07 8.01 1.20
C HIS A 659 -6.04 9.05 0.74
N LEU A 660 -4.76 8.73 0.93
CA LEU A 660 -3.64 9.57 0.52
C LEU A 660 -2.88 8.83 -0.58
N HIS A 661 -2.76 9.41 -1.78
CA HIS A 661 -2.00 8.77 -2.85
C HIS A 661 -1.37 9.72 -3.87
N HIS A 662 -0.24 9.31 -4.48
CA HIS A 662 0.55 10.16 -5.40
C HIS A 662 0.93 11.51 -4.79
N LEU A 663 1.38 11.50 -3.53
CA LEU A 663 1.80 12.70 -2.82
C LEU A 663 3.31 12.72 -2.66
N ARG A 664 3.93 13.90 -2.80
CA ARG A 664 5.25 14.16 -2.24
C ARG A 664 5.12 15.03 -1.01
N ILE A 665 5.39 14.47 0.16
CA ILE A 665 5.43 15.18 1.44
C ILE A 665 6.88 15.41 1.79
N LYS A 666 7.33 16.66 1.80
CA LYS A 666 8.74 16.98 1.97
C LYS A 666 9.00 18.11 2.94
N GLU A 667 10.16 18.02 3.59
CA GLU A 667 10.72 19.06 4.44
C GLU A 667 9.70 19.52 5.48
N THR A 668 9.28 18.63 6.39
CA THR A 668 8.44 19.00 7.55
C THR A 668 9.27 18.92 8.82
N LEU A 669 8.95 19.70 9.85
CA LEU A 669 9.73 19.65 11.08
C LEU A 669 9.64 18.27 11.76
N TRP A 670 8.43 17.77 12.04
CA TRP A 670 8.24 16.61 12.94
C TRP A 670 7.55 15.43 12.26
N SER A 671 6.53 15.66 11.44
CA SER A 671 5.76 14.58 10.84
C SER A 671 5.14 14.95 9.50
N GLY A 672 5.22 14.08 8.51
CA GLY A 672 4.55 14.25 7.23
C GLY A 672 3.04 14.18 7.44
N VAL A 673 2.59 13.03 7.93
CA VAL A 673 1.20 12.78 8.34
C VAL A 673 1.17 12.49 9.84
N ARG A 674 0.39 13.26 10.60
CA ARG A 674 0.09 12.96 12.00
C ARG A 674 -1.38 12.62 12.15
N THR A 675 -1.67 11.47 12.76
CA THR A 675 -3.06 11.01 12.92
C THR A 675 -3.34 10.33 14.26
N PHE A 676 -4.59 10.42 14.72
CA PHE A 676 -5.09 9.77 15.93
C PHE A 676 -6.41 9.06 15.62
N GLY A 677 -6.63 7.83 16.08
CA GLY A 677 -7.90 7.13 15.91
C GLY A 677 -8.26 6.83 14.44
N MET A 678 -7.27 6.64 13.58
CA MET A 678 -7.47 6.42 12.15
C MET A 678 -7.99 5.02 11.86
N LYS A 679 -9.04 4.91 11.05
CA LYS A 679 -9.62 3.62 10.67
C LYS A 679 -9.69 3.47 9.15
N GLN A 680 -9.42 2.27 8.64
CA GLN A 680 -9.60 1.93 7.22
C GLN A 680 -8.90 2.89 6.24
N ALA A 681 -7.77 3.47 6.65
CA ALA A 681 -7.04 4.40 5.80
C ALA A 681 -6.13 3.63 4.83
N LYS A 682 -5.96 4.22 3.64
CA LYS A 682 -5.00 3.77 2.62
C LYS A 682 -4.03 4.92 2.34
N ILE A 683 -2.74 4.67 2.59
CA ILE A 683 -1.67 5.62 2.30
C ILE A 683 -0.71 4.93 1.36
N HIS A 684 -0.71 5.34 0.08
CA HIS A 684 0.09 4.64 -0.91
C HIS A 684 0.61 5.49 -2.06
N ASP A 685 1.62 5.00 -2.78
CA ASP A 685 2.26 5.73 -3.88
C ASP A 685 2.72 7.15 -3.47
N CYS A 686 3.11 7.33 -2.21
CA CYS A 686 3.60 8.60 -1.67
C CYS A 686 5.12 8.59 -1.45
N GLU A 687 5.73 9.76 -1.55
CA GLU A 687 7.12 10.02 -1.19
C GLU A 687 7.20 10.92 0.04
N PHE A 688 7.91 10.48 1.06
CA PHE A 688 8.20 11.21 2.30
C PHE A 688 9.68 11.58 2.33
N ILE A 689 10.02 12.85 2.08
CA ILE A 689 11.42 13.30 1.97
C ILE A 689 11.73 14.27 3.10
N ASP A 690 12.58 13.86 4.04
CA ASP A 690 12.84 14.63 5.26
C ASP A 690 11.53 15.07 5.95
N ALA A 691 10.60 14.13 6.11
CA ALA A 691 9.26 14.40 6.63
C ALA A 691 8.95 13.67 7.97
N GLY A 692 9.95 13.37 8.79
CA GLY A 692 9.77 12.55 10.00
C GLY A 692 10.77 12.83 11.12
N GLY A 693 11.18 14.10 11.25
CA GLY A 693 12.27 14.53 12.11
C GLY A 693 11.99 14.27 13.60
N ARG A 694 13.05 13.96 14.34
CA ARG A 694 13.00 13.89 15.80
C ARG A 694 12.76 15.25 16.45
N TRP A 695 12.03 15.22 17.55
CA TRP A 695 11.72 16.39 18.35
C TRP A 695 12.23 16.24 19.78
N GLU A 696 12.84 17.30 20.30
CA GLU A 696 13.26 17.44 21.70
C GLU A 696 13.00 18.89 22.14
N ARG A 697 11.90 19.12 22.89
CA ARG A 697 11.53 20.44 23.47
C ARG A 697 11.62 21.62 22.49
N GLY A 698 11.09 21.43 21.28
CA GLY A 698 11.01 22.46 20.24
C GLY A 698 12.22 22.57 19.31
N LYS A 699 13.14 21.60 19.38
CA LYS A 699 14.32 21.52 18.52
C LYS A 699 14.48 20.12 17.92
N PRO A 700 15.23 19.97 16.81
CA PRO A 700 15.69 18.67 16.36
C PRO A 700 16.47 17.95 17.48
N GLY A 701 16.13 16.69 17.75
CA GLY A 701 16.61 15.96 18.92
C GLY A 701 17.70 14.94 18.59
N VAL A 702 18.72 14.81 19.46
CA VAL A 702 19.83 13.85 19.31
C VAL A 702 19.57 12.54 20.08
N LYS A 703 18.73 12.57 21.12
CA LYS A 703 18.36 11.37 21.90
C LYS A 703 16.86 11.33 22.14
N GLY A 704 16.24 10.16 21.93
CA GLY A 704 14.90 9.86 22.46
C GLY A 704 13.75 10.71 21.92
N GLY A 705 13.75 11.02 20.62
CA GLY A 705 12.66 11.78 19.98
C GLY A 705 11.37 10.96 19.87
N ILE A 706 10.51 11.06 20.88
CA ILE A 706 9.17 10.44 20.92
C ILE A 706 8.21 10.99 19.86
N THR A 707 8.50 12.20 19.38
CA THR A 707 7.70 13.09 18.52
C THR A 707 7.19 12.63 17.15
N GLY A 708 8.08 12.08 16.33
CA GLY A 708 8.07 12.28 14.87
C GLY A 708 7.84 11.03 14.01
N GLY A 709 7.72 11.24 12.69
CA GLY A 709 7.57 10.16 11.70
C GLY A 709 7.04 10.65 10.36
N GLY A 710 7.54 10.10 9.25
CA GLY A 710 6.93 10.28 7.93
C GLY A 710 5.42 10.07 8.02
N ILE A 711 5.05 8.97 8.67
CA ILE A 711 3.72 8.75 9.23
C ILE A 711 3.87 8.60 10.74
N PHE A 712 3.18 9.42 11.50
CA PHE A 712 2.98 9.28 12.94
C PHE A 712 1.50 8.98 13.20
N ALA A 713 1.21 7.87 13.87
CA ALA A 713 -0.16 7.50 14.17
C ALA A 713 -0.35 6.90 15.56
N CYS A 714 -1.49 7.21 16.18
CA CYS A 714 -1.99 6.53 17.37
C CYS A 714 -3.35 5.90 17.06
N TRP A 715 -3.59 4.67 17.54
CA TRP A 715 -4.87 3.96 17.40
C TRP A 715 -5.31 3.74 15.94
N MET A 716 -4.39 3.23 15.11
CA MET A 716 -4.74 2.80 13.75
C MET A 716 -5.49 1.46 13.77
N SER A 717 -6.53 1.32 12.95
CA SER A 717 -7.22 0.04 12.79
C SER A 717 -7.68 -0.24 11.36
N GLY A 718 -7.45 -1.45 10.85
CA GLY A 718 -7.86 -1.83 9.50
C GLY A 718 -7.17 -1.02 8.39
N CYS A 719 -5.99 -0.45 8.65
CA CYS A 719 -5.31 0.47 7.73
C CYS A 719 -4.21 -0.21 6.93
N GLU A 720 -3.95 0.30 5.73
CA GLU A 720 -2.91 -0.16 4.82
C GLU A 720 -1.95 0.99 4.46
N VAL A 721 -0.65 0.73 4.58
CA VAL A 721 0.42 1.66 4.18
C VAL A 721 1.33 0.93 3.18
N PHE A 722 1.27 1.31 1.91
CA PHE A 722 1.96 0.55 0.87
C PHE A 722 2.46 1.34 -0.33
N ASN A 723 3.41 0.79 -1.10
CA ASN A 723 3.99 1.48 -2.26
C ASN A 723 4.57 2.88 -1.97
N ASN A 724 4.94 3.16 -0.71
CA ASN A 724 5.51 4.46 -0.35
C ASN A 724 7.02 4.40 -0.32
N ARG A 725 7.64 5.57 -0.50
CA ARG A 725 9.07 5.77 -0.34
C ARG A 725 9.35 6.78 0.77
N PHE A 726 10.23 6.43 1.70
CA PHE A 726 10.68 7.32 2.78
C PHE A 726 12.16 7.57 2.65
N ILE A 727 12.57 8.82 2.50
CA ILE A 727 13.95 9.21 2.22
C ILE A 727 14.42 10.19 3.30
N ARG A 728 15.58 9.89 3.87
CA ARG A 728 16.34 10.82 4.71
C ARG A 728 17.54 11.36 3.94
N THR A 729 17.52 12.65 3.61
CA THR A 729 18.64 13.31 2.92
C THR A 729 19.62 13.95 3.92
N GLN A 730 19.14 14.36 5.10
CA GLN A 730 19.96 14.99 6.12
C GLN A 730 20.56 13.96 7.08
N GLN A 731 21.89 13.82 7.07
CA GLN A 731 22.57 12.73 7.78
C GLN A 731 22.98 13.04 9.23
N ALA A 732 22.89 14.30 9.68
CA ALA A 732 23.32 14.71 11.02
C ALA A 732 22.54 13.98 12.14
N PRO A 733 23.16 13.69 13.31
CA PRO A 733 22.49 12.95 14.40
C PRO A 733 21.20 13.61 14.94
N GLU A 734 21.16 14.93 15.05
CA GLU A 734 19.97 15.70 15.42
C GLU A 734 18.88 15.68 14.34
N ARG A 735 19.24 15.23 13.14
CA ARG A 735 18.37 15.04 11.97
C ARG A 735 18.15 13.54 11.74
N GLU A 736 18.02 12.75 12.80
CA GLU A 736 17.52 11.38 12.67
C GLU A 736 16.02 11.39 12.37
N PHE A 737 15.59 10.41 11.56
CA PHE A 737 14.22 10.31 11.04
C PHE A 737 13.58 8.97 11.36
N TYR A 738 12.29 9.03 11.67
CA TYR A 738 11.40 7.88 11.70
C TYR A 738 10.63 7.79 10.38
N GLY A 739 10.57 6.60 9.79
CA GLY A 739 9.73 6.32 8.62
C GLY A 739 8.27 6.25 9.04
N ILE A 740 7.85 5.10 9.55
CA ILE A 740 6.50 4.87 10.05
C ILE A 740 6.56 4.65 11.56
N LYS A 741 5.89 5.51 12.32
CA LYS A 741 5.78 5.42 13.78
C LYS A 741 4.32 5.26 14.18
N VAL A 742 3.97 4.12 14.75
CA VAL A 742 2.58 3.80 15.11
C VAL A 742 2.49 3.32 16.54
N ARG A 743 1.42 3.69 17.24
CA ARG A 743 1.07 3.15 18.54
C ARG A 743 -0.30 2.47 18.50
N GLN A 744 -0.38 1.25 19.02
CA GLN A 744 -1.63 0.50 19.20
C GLN A 744 -2.36 0.25 17.88
N ALA A 745 -1.63 -0.24 16.88
CA ALA A 745 -2.15 -0.66 15.59
C ALA A 745 -2.92 -1.97 15.72
N LYS A 746 -4.10 -2.04 15.11
CA LYS A 746 -4.90 -3.27 15.08
C LYS A 746 -5.26 -3.66 13.67
N GLN A 747 -4.94 -4.87 13.25
CA GLN A 747 -5.35 -5.40 11.94
C GLN A 747 -4.87 -4.47 10.80
N CYS A 748 -3.60 -4.09 10.86
CA CYS A 748 -3.00 -3.15 9.91
C CYS A 748 -1.90 -3.84 9.12
N ARG A 749 -1.74 -3.43 7.86
CA ARG A 749 -0.71 -3.97 6.96
C ARG A 749 0.22 -2.88 6.46
N ILE A 750 1.52 -3.12 6.54
CA ILE A 750 2.56 -2.22 6.03
C ILE A 750 3.37 -3.01 5.00
N HIS A 751 3.17 -2.71 3.71
CA HIS A 751 3.75 -3.55 2.67
C HIS A 751 4.27 -2.84 1.44
N HIS A 752 5.22 -3.43 0.72
CA HIS A 752 5.73 -2.86 -0.54
C HIS A 752 6.24 -1.40 -0.38
N ASN A 753 6.81 -1.05 0.77
CA ASN A 753 7.43 0.27 0.96
C ASN A 753 8.96 0.18 0.84
N THR A 754 9.58 1.25 0.37
CA THR A 754 11.04 1.44 0.41
C THR A 754 11.37 2.49 1.46
N ILE A 755 11.96 2.09 2.58
CA ILE A 755 12.11 2.92 3.78
C ILE A 755 13.61 3.14 4.09
N GLU A 756 14.14 4.27 3.63
CA GLU A 756 15.54 4.70 3.72
C GLU A 756 15.77 5.68 4.90
N THR A 757 15.24 5.32 6.07
CA THR A 757 15.37 6.10 7.32
C THR A 757 16.08 5.29 8.41
N ASN A 758 16.49 5.94 9.52
CA ASN A 758 17.22 5.26 10.60
C ASN A 758 16.36 4.22 11.33
N PHE A 759 15.13 4.60 11.67
CA PHE A 759 14.09 3.68 12.12
C PHE A 759 13.09 3.58 10.99
N SER A 760 13.02 2.41 10.36
CA SER A 760 12.08 2.21 9.26
C SER A 760 10.66 2.15 9.79
N ILE A 761 10.45 1.34 10.84
CA ILE A 761 9.17 1.17 11.50
C ILE A 761 9.40 1.18 13.01
N GLU A 762 8.70 2.04 13.76
CA GLU A 762 8.72 2.03 15.23
C GLU A 762 7.29 1.85 15.75
N MET A 763 7.04 0.75 16.44
CA MET A 763 5.82 0.43 17.18
C MET A 763 6.16 0.15 18.64
N PRO A 764 6.40 1.19 19.46
CA PRO A 764 7.14 1.02 20.71
C PRO A 764 6.33 0.55 21.92
N PHE A 765 4.99 0.42 21.83
CA PHE A 765 4.10 0.30 22.99
C PHE A 765 3.08 -0.84 22.90
N GLU A 766 2.45 -1.15 24.03
CA GLU A 766 1.54 -2.28 24.18
C GLU A 766 0.19 -2.08 23.45
N ASN A 767 -0.47 -3.21 23.12
CA ASN A 767 -1.79 -3.33 22.46
C ASN A 767 -1.81 -3.20 20.93
N ASP A 768 -0.67 -3.41 20.26
CA ASP A 768 -0.69 -3.81 18.86
C ASP A 768 -1.29 -5.22 18.72
N GLU A 769 -2.08 -5.47 17.67
CA GLU A 769 -2.75 -6.75 17.42
C GLU A 769 -2.84 -6.99 15.91
N ASP A 770 -2.48 -8.19 15.43
CA ASP A 770 -2.61 -8.55 14.00
C ASP A 770 -1.96 -7.53 13.05
N VAL A 771 -0.74 -7.10 13.34
CA VAL A 771 0.03 -6.21 12.47
C VAL A 771 0.89 -7.04 11.51
N GLU A 772 0.70 -6.85 10.21
CA GLU A 772 1.47 -7.53 9.17
C GLU A 772 2.43 -6.55 8.48
N ILE A 773 3.70 -6.95 8.36
CA ILE A 773 4.79 -6.17 7.77
C ILE A 773 5.45 -7.04 6.70
N ASP A 774 5.22 -6.71 5.43
CA ASP A 774 5.63 -7.60 4.34
C ASP A 774 6.08 -6.93 3.04
N HIS A 775 6.96 -7.58 2.28
CA HIS A 775 7.42 -7.06 0.97
C HIS A 775 8.03 -5.65 1.03
N ASN A 776 8.58 -5.21 2.16
CA ASN A 776 9.27 -3.93 2.27
C ASN A 776 10.78 -4.05 2.04
N VAL A 777 11.42 -2.94 1.65
CA VAL A 777 12.87 -2.76 1.74
C VAL A 777 13.17 -1.81 2.89
N LEU A 778 13.96 -2.30 3.85
CA LEU A 778 14.12 -1.67 5.16
C LEU A 778 15.61 -1.41 5.43
N PHE A 779 15.99 -0.13 5.42
CA PHE A 779 17.36 0.30 5.73
C PHE A 779 17.59 0.55 7.22
N GLY A 780 16.51 0.79 7.96
CA GLY A 780 16.52 1.04 9.39
C GLY A 780 15.88 -0.08 10.19
N THR A 781 15.90 0.07 11.50
CA THR A 781 15.34 -0.90 12.44
C THR A 781 13.81 -0.96 12.34
N VAL A 782 13.26 -2.17 12.40
CA VAL A 782 11.87 -2.45 12.77
C VAL A 782 11.84 -2.66 14.28
N SER A 783 11.45 -1.63 15.00
CA SER A 783 11.34 -1.64 16.46
C SER A 783 9.90 -1.96 16.84
N ILE A 784 9.66 -3.16 17.34
CA ILE A 784 8.37 -3.56 17.94
C ILE A 784 8.50 -3.46 19.47
N PRO A 785 7.40 -3.50 20.25
CA PRO A 785 7.36 -2.89 21.57
C PRO A 785 8.50 -3.31 22.52
N LYS A 786 9.12 -2.31 23.17
CA LYS A 786 10.30 -2.46 24.03
C LYS A 786 9.97 -3.00 25.43
N HIS A 787 8.70 -2.96 25.81
CA HIS A 787 8.21 -3.50 27.08
C HIS A 787 7.77 -4.94 26.87
N ALA A 788 8.40 -5.85 27.62
CA ALA A 788 8.27 -7.28 27.43
C ALA A 788 6.86 -7.80 27.76
N GLY A 789 6.37 -8.79 27.00
CA GLY A 789 5.41 -9.75 27.55
C GLY A 789 3.93 -9.36 27.67
N GLY A 790 3.40 -8.46 26.83
CA GLY A 790 1.95 -8.19 26.78
C GLY A 790 1.05 -9.38 26.32
N PRO A 791 -0.28 -9.18 26.21
CA PRO A 791 -1.21 -10.25 25.85
C PRO A 791 -0.96 -10.81 24.44
N VAL A 792 -1.15 -12.11 24.24
CA VAL A 792 -1.24 -12.69 22.91
C VAL A 792 -2.66 -12.42 22.39
N PRO A 793 -2.84 -11.79 21.21
CA PRO A 793 -4.16 -11.59 20.64
C PRO A 793 -4.88 -12.91 20.40
N LYS A 794 -6.21 -12.88 20.26
CA LYS A 794 -6.99 -14.13 20.11
C LYS A 794 -6.76 -14.85 18.78
N SER A 795 -6.20 -14.15 17.81
CA SER A 795 -5.66 -14.71 16.57
C SER A 795 -4.41 -15.57 16.80
N GLY A 796 -3.73 -15.39 17.94
CA GLY A 796 -2.42 -15.98 18.22
C GLY A 796 -1.25 -15.10 17.77
N ARG A 797 -1.52 -13.98 17.07
CA ARG A 797 -0.49 -13.18 16.41
C ARG A 797 -0.61 -11.68 16.72
N THR A 798 0.48 -11.11 17.21
CA THR A 798 0.66 -9.67 17.42
C THR A 798 1.33 -9.05 16.19
N PHE A 799 2.41 -9.68 15.72
CA PHE A 799 3.17 -9.22 14.55
C PHE A 799 3.46 -10.39 13.62
N PHE A 800 3.26 -10.18 12.31
CA PHE A 800 3.76 -11.03 11.25
C PHE A 800 4.75 -10.26 10.40
N ILE A 801 6.02 -10.66 10.39
CA ILE A 801 7.08 -9.95 9.65
C ILE A 801 7.63 -10.93 8.61
N HIS A 802 7.29 -10.74 7.34
CA HIS A 802 7.65 -11.72 6.30
C HIS A 802 7.89 -11.14 4.91
N HIS A 803 8.73 -11.79 4.10
CA HIS A 803 9.09 -11.34 2.74
C HIS A 803 9.63 -9.92 2.70
N ASN A 804 10.37 -9.48 3.71
CA ASN A 804 11.07 -8.19 3.69
C ASN A 804 12.55 -8.37 3.33
N TRP A 805 13.14 -7.33 2.76
CA TRP A 805 14.58 -7.20 2.56
C TRP A 805 15.16 -6.19 3.55
N PHE A 806 15.89 -6.69 4.54
CA PHE A 806 16.58 -5.88 5.55
C PHE A 806 18.03 -5.61 5.14
N ARG A 807 18.46 -4.35 5.29
CA ARG A 807 19.78 -3.85 4.81
C ARG A 807 20.77 -3.47 5.92
N ASP A 808 20.35 -3.43 7.18
CA ASP A 808 21.23 -3.20 8.34
C ASP A 808 21.04 -4.29 9.41
N SER A 809 22.15 -4.75 9.99
CA SER A 809 22.17 -5.85 10.98
C SER A 809 21.66 -5.46 12.37
N TYR A 810 21.32 -4.19 12.63
CA TYR A 810 20.43 -3.85 13.76
C TYR A 810 18.97 -3.81 13.26
N SER A 811 18.49 -4.96 12.79
CA SER A 811 17.27 -5.04 11.98
C SER A 811 16.01 -4.97 12.81
N ILE A 812 15.96 -5.68 13.94
CA ILE A 812 14.73 -5.85 14.74
C ILE A 812 15.02 -5.60 16.22
N GLU A 813 14.25 -4.71 16.83
CA GLU A 813 14.10 -4.68 18.29
C GLU A 813 12.85 -5.46 18.67
N PHE A 814 12.97 -6.47 19.52
CA PHE A 814 11.94 -7.48 19.76
C PHE A 814 11.95 -7.94 21.21
N VAL A 815 10.77 -7.92 21.86
CA VAL A 815 10.43 -8.70 23.08
C VAL A 815 8.92 -8.84 23.30
N ARG A 816 8.17 -9.20 22.26
CA ARG A 816 6.70 -9.31 22.31
C ARG A 816 6.23 -10.76 22.11
N ASN A 817 5.07 -11.10 22.68
CA ASN A 817 4.43 -12.41 22.51
C ASN A 817 3.59 -12.42 21.21
N GLY A 818 3.39 -13.58 20.62
CA GLY A 818 2.64 -13.74 19.36
C GLY A 818 3.37 -13.18 18.14
N VAL A 819 4.70 -13.19 18.13
CA VAL A 819 5.49 -12.65 17.01
C VAL A 819 5.96 -13.77 16.11
N GLU A 820 5.74 -13.64 14.81
CA GLU A 820 6.24 -14.55 13.79
C GLU A 820 7.10 -13.76 12.79
N ILE A 821 8.38 -14.12 12.68
CA ILE A 821 9.34 -13.52 11.76
C ILE A 821 9.77 -14.61 10.78
N SER A 822 9.28 -14.55 9.54
CA SER A 822 9.55 -15.62 8.58
C SER A 822 9.79 -15.19 7.15
N ARG A 823 10.53 -15.98 6.36
CA ARG A 823 10.70 -15.72 4.92
C ARG A 823 11.25 -14.32 4.62
N ASN A 824 12.15 -13.79 5.45
CA ASN A 824 12.85 -12.53 5.18
C ASN A 824 14.26 -12.79 4.66
N LEU A 825 14.76 -11.84 3.88
CA LEU A 825 16.19 -11.74 3.55
C LEU A 825 16.81 -10.65 4.43
N PHE A 826 17.74 -11.08 5.27
CA PHE A 826 18.60 -10.22 6.09
C PHE A 826 19.97 -10.18 5.40
N ASP A 827 20.21 -9.14 4.60
CA ASP A 827 21.41 -9.04 3.75
C ASP A 827 22.17 -7.75 4.00
N PHE A 828 23.29 -7.89 4.70
CA PHE A 828 24.04 -6.79 5.27
C PHE A 828 25.46 -6.72 4.70
N ASP A 829 26.05 -5.53 4.78
CA ASP A 829 27.46 -5.33 4.43
C ASP A 829 28.36 -6.10 5.42
N PRO A 830 29.09 -7.15 4.98
CA PRO A 830 29.95 -7.93 5.86
C PRO A 830 31.11 -7.11 6.44
N LYS A 831 31.46 -5.97 5.83
CA LYS A 831 32.52 -5.09 6.32
C LYS A 831 32.05 -4.18 7.46
N LYS A 832 30.75 -4.01 7.69
CA LYS A 832 30.29 -3.11 8.74
C LYS A 832 30.08 -3.84 10.07
N ASP A 833 30.53 -3.21 11.14
CA ASP A 833 30.43 -3.73 12.49
C ASP A 833 29.27 -3.06 13.24
N HIS A 834 28.07 -3.62 13.08
CA HIS A 834 26.82 -3.10 13.64
C HIS A 834 26.35 -3.93 14.85
N GLY A 835 25.09 -3.75 15.28
CA GLY A 835 24.48 -4.41 16.45
C GLY A 835 24.22 -5.92 16.28
N ASN A 836 23.29 -6.46 17.07
CA ASN A 836 22.74 -7.81 16.81
C ASN A 836 21.55 -7.68 15.89
N LEU A 837 21.35 -8.73 15.08
CA LEU A 837 20.20 -8.87 14.18
C LEU A 837 18.87 -8.59 14.89
N ILE A 838 18.67 -9.29 16.02
CA ILE A 838 17.52 -9.13 16.89
C ILE A 838 18.01 -8.76 18.29
N SER A 839 17.52 -7.64 18.84
CA SER A 839 17.92 -7.13 20.15
C SER A 839 16.74 -6.84 21.09
N GLY A 840 16.96 -6.98 22.40
CA GLY A 840 16.02 -6.62 23.48
C GLY A 840 16.78 -6.09 24.68
N PHE A 841 16.31 -4.99 25.29
CA PHE A 841 17.08 -4.21 26.28
C PHE A 841 16.36 -3.97 27.61
N GLY A 842 15.14 -4.45 27.76
CA GLY A 842 14.39 -4.46 29.01
C GLY A 842 14.74 -5.64 29.91
N ASN A 843 14.03 -5.75 31.04
CA ASN A 843 14.25 -6.77 32.06
C ASN A 843 12.97 -7.55 32.44
N ALA A 844 11.83 -7.17 31.87
CA ALA A 844 10.53 -7.79 32.14
C ALA A 844 10.44 -9.15 31.41
N PRO A 845 9.75 -10.16 31.97
CA PRO A 845 9.58 -11.44 31.27
C PRO A 845 8.67 -11.32 30.04
N ALA A 846 9.03 -12.00 28.94
CA ALA A 846 8.20 -12.16 27.76
C ALA A 846 7.92 -13.65 27.52
N PRO A 847 6.74 -14.15 27.91
CA PRO A 847 6.55 -15.59 27.98
C PRO A 847 6.37 -16.35 26.65
N GLY A 848 6.41 -15.63 25.53
CA GLY A 848 6.11 -16.15 24.21
C GLY A 848 4.60 -16.36 23.97
N PRO A 849 4.23 -17.00 22.86
CA PRO A 849 5.11 -17.64 21.88
C PRO A 849 5.81 -16.63 20.96
N ALA A 850 6.96 -17.01 20.39
CA ALA A 850 7.56 -16.33 19.26
C ALA A 850 8.32 -17.29 18.34
N GLU A 851 8.30 -17.01 17.04
CA GLU A 851 8.97 -17.82 16.03
C GLU A 851 9.87 -16.99 15.11
N PHE A 852 11.06 -17.50 14.82
CA PHE A 852 11.99 -16.98 13.82
C PHE A 852 12.36 -18.12 12.85
N HIS A 853 11.78 -18.11 11.64
CA HIS A 853 11.92 -19.27 10.76
C HIS A 853 11.88 -19.01 9.26
N ASN A 854 12.45 -19.93 8.47
CA ASN A 854 12.47 -19.82 7.00
C ASN A 854 13.13 -18.51 6.50
N ASN A 855 14.05 -17.93 7.27
CA ASN A 855 14.78 -16.71 6.89
C ASN A 855 16.16 -17.04 6.31
N LEU A 856 16.64 -16.14 5.46
CA LEU A 856 18.02 -16.10 4.99
C LEU A 856 18.75 -14.97 5.71
N VAL A 857 19.85 -15.29 6.41
CA VAL A 857 20.64 -14.33 7.18
C VAL A 857 22.07 -14.33 6.69
N ASN A 858 22.44 -13.29 5.95
CA ASN A 858 23.80 -13.05 5.49
C ASN A 858 24.46 -12.03 6.42
N ASN A 859 25.21 -12.56 7.39
CA ASN A 859 25.99 -11.87 8.42
C ASN A 859 25.21 -11.24 9.59
N PRO A 860 24.93 -11.95 10.70
CA PRO A 860 24.13 -11.44 11.82
C PRO A 860 24.86 -10.39 12.71
N GLY A 861 25.98 -9.82 12.25
CA GLY A 861 26.79 -8.89 13.04
C GLY A 861 27.25 -9.51 14.37
N ARG A 862 26.91 -8.85 15.48
CA ARG A 862 27.26 -9.34 16.82
C ARG A 862 26.58 -10.66 17.18
N GLY A 863 25.41 -10.99 16.64
CA GLY A 863 24.68 -12.20 16.97
C GLY A 863 23.28 -12.22 16.35
N VAL A 864 22.66 -13.39 16.31
CA VAL A 864 21.33 -13.57 15.73
C VAL A 864 20.26 -13.02 16.67
N ILE A 865 20.25 -13.46 17.93
CA ILE A 865 19.33 -12.96 18.96
C ILE A 865 20.14 -12.62 20.20
N TRP A 866 20.00 -11.40 20.69
CA TRP A 866 20.50 -10.98 22.00
C TRP A 866 19.43 -10.19 22.74
N ILE A 867 18.75 -10.84 23.69
CA ILE A 867 17.66 -10.25 24.48
C ILE A 867 17.99 -10.32 25.96
N ASN A 868 17.73 -9.22 26.68
CA ASN A 868 17.94 -9.12 28.13
C ASN A 868 16.73 -9.57 28.94
N GLU A 869 15.58 -9.73 28.31
CA GLU A 869 14.33 -10.16 28.91
C GLU A 869 14.33 -11.68 29.13
N PRO A 870 13.89 -12.18 30.30
CA PRO A 870 13.59 -13.60 30.47
C PRO A 870 12.51 -14.03 29.47
N TYR A 871 12.80 -15.03 28.65
CA TYR A 871 11.91 -15.49 27.59
C TYR A 871 11.52 -16.96 27.77
N ASN A 872 10.37 -17.37 27.23
CA ASN A 872 10.03 -18.79 27.05
C ASN A 872 9.22 -18.99 25.76
N ASN A 873 9.16 -20.23 25.27
CA ASN A 873 8.49 -20.61 24.02
C ASN A 873 8.99 -19.85 22.78
N LEU A 874 10.32 -19.69 22.66
CA LEU A 874 10.97 -19.16 21.45
C LEU A 874 11.41 -20.32 20.55
N VAL A 875 11.00 -20.28 19.28
CA VAL A 875 11.38 -21.28 18.27
C VAL A 875 12.20 -20.63 17.16
N VAL A 876 13.42 -21.12 16.96
CA VAL A 876 14.32 -20.74 15.86
C VAL A 876 14.46 -21.95 14.94
N ARG A 877 13.87 -21.91 13.76
CA ARG A 877 13.85 -23.09 12.88
C ARG A 877 13.97 -22.81 11.40
N ASN A 878 14.46 -23.77 10.62
CA ASN A 878 14.43 -23.69 9.16
C ASN A 878 15.10 -22.43 8.59
N ASN A 879 16.08 -21.84 9.28
CA ASN A 879 16.81 -20.67 8.76
C ASN A 879 18.11 -21.13 8.07
N HIS A 880 18.62 -20.31 7.15
CA HIS A 880 20.01 -20.40 6.71
C HIS A 880 20.75 -19.15 7.20
N ILE A 881 21.69 -19.34 8.12
CA ILE A 881 22.43 -18.29 8.80
C ILE A 881 23.91 -18.42 8.47
N ILE A 882 24.46 -17.39 7.84
CA ILE A 882 25.88 -17.31 7.51
C ILE A 882 26.48 -16.19 8.35
N ALA A 883 27.34 -16.52 9.30
CA ALA A 883 28.17 -15.56 10.02
C ALA A 883 29.51 -15.40 9.29
N ARG A 884 29.83 -14.16 8.90
CA ARG A 884 31.06 -13.81 8.19
C ARG A 884 31.99 -12.99 9.08
N PRO A 885 33.28 -12.86 8.73
CA PRO A 885 34.15 -11.91 9.39
C PRO A 885 33.65 -10.48 9.22
N THR A 886 33.65 -9.73 10.33
CA THR A 886 33.40 -8.30 10.40
C THR A 886 34.69 -7.54 10.70
N VAL A 887 34.71 -6.21 10.50
CA VAL A 887 35.89 -5.36 10.81
C VAL A 887 36.40 -5.58 12.24
N THR A 888 35.49 -5.68 13.21
CA THR A 888 35.83 -6.17 14.56
C THR A 888 35.64 -7.69 14.58
N PRO A 889 36.67 -8.51 14.83
CA PRO A 889 36.50 -9.97 14.91
C PRO A 889 35.52 -10.36 16.03
N ARG A 890 34.40 -10.99 15.67
CA ARG A 890 33.37 -11.44 16.62
C ARG A 890 33.59 -12.89 17.01
N LYS A 891 33.87 -13.12 18.30
CA LYS A 891 34.07 -14.47 18.89
C LYS A 891 32.94 -14.89 19.82
N ASP A 892 31.99 -13.98 20.09
CA ASP A 892 30.84 -14.24 20.94
C ASP A 892 29.82 -15.16 20.25
N GLY A 893 29.03 -15.86 21.05
CA GLY A 893 28.01 -16.77 20.56
C GLY A 893 26.90 -16.10 19.74
N LEU A 894 26.22 -16.88 18.90
CA LEU A 894 25.14 -16.37 18.03
C LEU A 894 23.85 -16.07 18.80
N PHE A 895 23.58 -16.79 19.89
CA PHE A 895 22.38 -16.62 20.72
C PHE A 895 22.77 -16.23 22.15
N GLY A 896 22.34 -15.04 22.55
CA GLY A 896 22.45 -14.50 23.90
C GLY A 896 21.08 -14.35 24.54
N LEU A 897 20.66 -15.38 25.28
CA LEU A 897 19.36 -15.41 25.96
C LEU A 897 19.55 -15.12 27.45
N ASN A 898 18.62 -14.42 28.10
CA ASN A 898 18.73 -14.13 29.53
C ASN A 898 18.80 -15.45 30.35
N PRO A 899 19.71 -15.61 31.33
CA PRO A 899 19.80 -16.81 32.17
C PRO A 899 18.53 -17.21 32.92
N ARG A 900 17.60 -16.28 33.15
CA ARG A 900 16.29 -16.53 33.78
C ARG A 900 15.22 -17.04 32.81
N SER A 901 15.55 -17.18 31.52
CA SER A 901 14.64 -17.75 30.52
C SER A 901 14.36 -19.22 30.80
N ASP A 902 13.16 -19.71 30.46
CA ASP A 902 12.87 -21.14 30.55
C ASP A 902 13.46 -21.85 29.32
N MET A 903 14.75 -22.16 29.42
CA MET A 903 15.53 -22.72 28.32
C MET A 903 14.91 -24.03 27.78
N LYS A 904 14.21 -24.82 28.60
CA LYS A 904 13.58 -26.09 28.15
C LYS A 904 12.50 -25.90 27.11
N THR A 905 11.91 -24.70 27.05
CA THR A 905 10.87 -24.33 26.06
C THR A 905 11.46 -23.68 24.82
N ILE A 906 12.75 -23.34 24.83
CA ILE A 906 13.45 -22.72 23.72
C ILE A 906 13.97 -23.81 22.80
N THR A 907 13.68 -23.69 21.51
CA THR A 907 14.07 -24.68 20.51
C THR A 907 14.84 -24.02 19.37
N ILE A 908 16.03 -24.56 19.07
CA ILE A 908 16.83 -24.25 17.88
C ILE A 908 16.90 -25.52 17.04
N ARG A 909 16.14 -25.60 15.94
CA ARG A 909 16.07 -26.84 15.16
C ARG A 909 16.06 -26.64 13.66
N ASP A 910 16.53 -27.63 12.91
CA ASP A 910 16.40 -27.66 11.45
C ASP A 910 17.02 -26.43 10.76
N ASN A 911 18.03 -25.79 11.33
CA ASN A 911 18.71 -24.65 10.71
C ASN A 911 20.00 -25.08 10.00
N ILE A 912 20.41 -24.32 8.98
CA ILE A 912 21.78 -24.34 8.45
C ILE A 912 22.52 -23.14 9.06
N ILE A 913 23.56 -23.39 9.85
CA ILE A 913 24.35 -22.35 10.54
C ILE A 913 25.82 -22.51 10.16
N GLU A 914 26.36 -21.50 9.49
CA GLU A 914 27.74 -21.48 9.01
C GLU A 914 28.50 -20.28 9.57
N CYS A 915 29.50 -20.52 10.41
CA CYS A 915 30.50 -19.53 10.80
C CYS A 915 31.71 -19.66 9.88
N LEU A 916 31.86 -18.71 8.95
CA LEU A 916 32.92 -18.72 7.95
C LEU A 916 34.15 -17.98 8.47
N GLU A 917 35.34 -18.56 8.25
CA GLU A 917 36.69 -18.04 8.56
C GLU A 917 37.00 -17.81 10.06
N LEU A 918 36.02 -17.40 10.88
CA LEU A 918 36.15 -17.22 12.32
C LEU A 918 35.12 -18.08 13.06
N PRO A 919 35.55 -19.15 13.75
CA PRO A 919 34.65 -19.96 14.55
C PRO A 919 33.99 -19.18 15.69
N ARG A 920 32.71 -19.46 15.94
CA ARG A 920 31.91 -18.83 17.00
C ARG A 920 31.06 -19.86 17.72
N PRO A 921 30.82 -19.74 19.04
CA PRO A 921 29.93 -20.67 19.73
C PRO A 921 28.47 -20.43 19.32
N LEU A 922 27.59 -21.41 19.53
CA LEU A 922 26.16 -21.23 19.31
C LEU A 922 25.58 -20.31 20.40
N PHE A 923 25.93 -20.56 21.65
CA PHE A 923 25.42 -19.84 22.81
C PHE A 923 26.45 -18.93 23.47
N ARG A 924 25.98 -17.88 24.15
CA ARG A 924 26.84 -16.93 24.88
C ARG A 924 27.00 -17.21 26.37
N ASN A 925 26.09 -17.97 26.98
CA ASN A 925 26.11 -18.28 28.41
C ASN A 925 25.83 -19.76 28.66
N ALA A 926 26.20 -20.23 29.85
CA ALA A 926 26.13 -21.64 30.23
C ALA A 926 24.70 -22.15 30.32
N GLU A 927 23.76 -21.32 30.78
CA GLU A 927 22.36 -21.68 30.98
C GLU A 927 21.68 -22.03 29.65
N SER A 928 22.04 -21.33 28.56
CA SER A 928 21.45 -21.53 27.23
C SER A 928 21.72 -22.92 26.64
N TYR A 929 22.73 -23.66 27.12
CA TYR A 929 22.98 -25.05 26.68
C TYR A 929 21.87 -26.03 27.11
N SER A 930 20.96 -25.61 27.99
CA SER A 930 19.76 -26.38 28.34
C SER A 930 18.62 -26.25 27.33
N ALA A 931 18.78 -25.40 26.30
CA ALA A 931 17.80 -25.29 25.21
C ALA A 931 17.81 -26.53 24.31
N ARG A 932 16.66 -26.84 23.70
CA ARG A 932 16.55 -27.96 22.77
C ARG A 932 17.23 -27.60 21.45
N VAL A 933 18.31 -28.30 21.14
CA VAL A 933 19.00 -28.22 19.84
C VAL A 933 18.72 -29.53 19.09
N GLU A 934 18.31 -29.47 17.82
CA GLU A 934 17.99 -30.68 17.07
C GLU A 934 18.14 -30.48 15.56
N ASN A 935 18.74 -31.45 14.88
CA ASN A 935 18.79 -31.53 13.42
C ASN A 935 19.30 -30.25 12.72
N ASN A 936 20.19 -29.49 13.37
CA ASN A 936 20.84 -28.35 12.74
C ASN A 936 22.09 -28.80 12.00
N GLN A 937 22.36 -28.22 10.83
CA GLN A 937 23.67 -28.30 10.19
C GLN A 937 24.56 -27.21 10.76
N LEU A 938 25.59 -27.59 11.51
CA LEU A 938 26.49 -26.66 12.19
C LEU A 938 27.88 -26.74 11.57
N LYS A 939 28.34 -25.65 10.96
CA LYS A 939 29.67 -25.54 10.34
C LYS A 939 30.42 -24.36 10.93
N GLY A 940 31.63 -24.59 11.42
CA GLY A 940 32.43 -23.54 12.08
C GLY A 940 31.87 -23.09 13.44
N VAL A 941 30.86 -23.77 13.98
CA VAL A 941 30.33 -23.52 15.32
C VAL A 941 31.29 -24.13 16.34
N SER A 942 31.98 -23.30 17.13
CA SER A 942 33.17 -23.71 17.90
C SER A 942 32.87 -24.59 19.10
N ASP A 943 31.62 -24.68 19.52
CA ASP A 943 31.14 -25.48 20.65
C ASP A 943 30.15 -26.56 20.21
N ALA A 944 30.11 -26.92 18.91
CA ALA A 944 29.20 -27.93 18.36
C ALA A 944 29.28 -29.26 19.12
N ASP A 945 30.47 -29.69 19.53
CA ASP A 945 30.70 -30.93 20.28
C ASP A 945 30.07 -30.93 21.69
N LYS A 946 29.68 -29.76 22.22
CA LYS A 946 28.99 -29.63 23.51
C LYS A 946 27.47 -29.69 23.38
N LEU A 947 26.93 -29.70 22.17
CA LEU A 947 25.50 -29.62 21.90
C LEU A 947 24.93 -31.02 21.65
N ALA A 948 23.85 -31.36 22.35
CA ALA A 948 23.00 -32.46 21.94
C ALA A 948 22.21 -32.02 20.71
N ASN A 949 22.63 -32.44 19.51
CA ASN A 949 22.02 -32.08 18.22
C ASN A 949 21.65 -33.35 17.43
N PRO A 950 20.70 -34.17 17.92
CA PRO A 950 20.34 -35.42 17.25
C PRO A 950 19.76 -35.14 15.85
N PRO A 951 20.05 -35.97 14.84
CA PRO A 951 19.45 -35.85 13.53
C PRO A 951 17.97 -36.19 13.56
N ALA A 952 17.21 -35.68 12.60
CA ALA A 952 15.81 -36.03 12.40
C ALA A 952 15.53 -36.29 10.92
N ASP A 953 14.46 -37.05 10.62
CA ASP A 953 14.04 -37.37 9.26
C ASP A 953 13.29 -36.20 8.60
N ARG A 954 13.97 -35.06 8.49
CA ARG A 954 13.50 -33.84 7.82
C ARG A 954 14.69 -32.95 7.43
N PRO A 955 14.60 -32.18 6.33
CA PRO A 955 15.70 -31.32 5.89
C PRO A 955 15.94 -30.15 6.84
N ALA A 956 17.21 -29.76 6.98
CA ALA A 956 17.61 -28.51 7.63
C ALA A 956 17.64 -27.37 6.61
N GLY A 957 17.32 -26.15 7.07
CA GLY A 957 17.24 -24.94 6.26
C GLY A 957 15.80 -24.57 5.87
N PRO A 958 15.64 -23.54 5.04
CA PRO A 958 14.33 -23.08 4.59
C PRO A 958 13.52 -24.19 3.91
N GLU A 959 12.25 -24.29 4.27
CA GLU A 959 11.31 -25.30 3.75
C GLU A 959 11.03 -25.11 2.26
N THR A 960 11.12 -23.87 1.78
CA THR A 960 10.95 -23.51 0.37
C THR A 960 12.00 -22.47 -0.02
N PRO A 961 12.46 -22.46 -1.28
CA PRO A 961 13.29 -21.39 -1.81
C PRO A 961 12.62 -20.02 -1.60
N LEU A 962 13.35 -19.07 -1.02
CA LEU A 962 12.85 -17.72 -0.81
C LEU A 962 12.85 -16.90 -2.13
N LYS A 963 11.67 -16.56 -2.68
CA LYS A 963 11.55 -15.71 -3.87
C LYS A 963 10.34 -14.77 -3.76
N PHE A 964 10.54 -13.47 -3.86
CA PHE A 964 9.47 -12.46 -3.77
C PHE A 964 9.90 -11.10 -4.35
N ALA A 965 8.92 -10.29 -4.78
CA ALA A 965 9.14 -8.88 -5.13
C ALA A 965 8.86 -7.98 -3.93
N CYS A 966 9.63 -6.91 -3.73
CA CYS A 966 9.52 -6.01 -2.59
C CYS A 966 9.90 -4.57 -2.93
N GLY A 967 9.64 -3.67 -1.99
CA GLY A 967 9.85 -2.23 -2.17
C GLY A 967 8.69 -1.55 -2.89
N ALA A 968 8.78 -0.22 -2.99
CA ALA A 968 7.78 0.60 -3.66
C ALA A 968 7.54 0.09 -5.08
N ASN A 969 6.29 -0.27 -5.39
CA ASN A 969 5.89 -0.82 -6.70
C ASN A 969 6.63 -2.10 -7.10
N GLY A 970 7.15 -2.89 -6.15
CA GLY A 970 7.88 -4.13 -6.44
C GLY A 970 9.20 -3.88 -7.16
N GLU A 971 9.83 -2.72 -6.93
CA GLU A 971 11.04 -2.30 -7.64
C GLU A 971 12.27 -3.21 -7.39
N PHE A 972 12.23 -4.08 -6.38
CA PHE A 972 13.27 -5.08 -6.11
C PHE A 972 12.72 -6.50 -6.12
N THR A 973 13.55 -7.45 -6.54
CA THR A 973 13.27 -8.88 -6.43
C THR A 973 14.32 -9.53 -5.54
N VAL A 974 13.85 -10.36 -4.61
CA VAL A 974 14.66 -11.30 -3.83
C VAL A 974 14.51 -12.68 -4.46
N ASP A 975 15.63 -13.30 -4.81
CA ASP A 975 15.74 -14.69 -5.21
C ASP A 975 16.91 -15.34 -4.45
N GLN A 976 16.56 -16.08 -3.41
CA GLN A 976 17.49 -16.61 -2.41
C GLN A 976 18.36 -15.47 -1.82
N TRP A 977 19.67 -15.63 -1.95
CA TRP A 977 20.71 -14.71 -1.50
C TRP A 977 20.92 -13.51 -2.43
N ARG A 978 20.23 -13.47 -3.57
CA ARG A 978 20.35 -12.38 -4.53
C ARG A 978 19.17 -11.46 -4.35
N ALA A 979 19.45 -10.19 -4.13
CA ALA A 979 18.47 -9.15 -4.14
C ALA A 979 18.97 -8.00 -5.01
N GLY A 980 18.08 -7.43 -5.81
CA GLY A 980 18.42 -6.36 -6.73
C GLY A 980 17.18 -5.83 -7.43
N PRO A 981 17.34 -4.82 -8.31
CA PRO A 981 16.23 -4.27 -9.07
C PRO A 981 15.49 -5.37 -9.84
N THR A 982 14.16 -5.33 -9.83
CA THR A 982 13.32 -6.26 -10.58
C THR A 982 13.60 -6.11 -12.07
N GLN A 983 13.95 -7.22 -12.73
CA GLN A 983 14.11 -7.27 -14.19
C GLN A 983 12.75 -7.62 -14.79
N ASN A 984 12.20 -6.77 -15.66
CA ASN A 984 10.99 -7.10 -16.41
C ASN A 984 11.35 -8.13 -17.49
N ASP A 985 11.07 -9.41 -17.24
CA ASP A 985 11.28 -10.53 -18.15
C ASP A 985 10.30 -10.56 -19.34
N ALA A 986 10.03 -9.42 -19.96
CA ALA A 986 9.40 -9.39 -21.29
C ALA A 986 10.42 -9.73 -22.41
N ALA A 987 11.71 -9.88 -22.08
CA ALA A 987 12.79 -10.10 -23.04
C ALA A 987 13.27 -11.57 -23.15
N SER A 988 12.64 -12.54 -22.47
CA SER A 988 13.05 -13.96 -22.52
C SER A 988 12.04 -14.89 -23.21
N ALA A 989 11.01 -14.34 -23.87
CA ALA A 989 10.09 -15.07 -24.73
C ALA A 989 9.92 -14.37 -26.09
N GLN A 990 11.03 -14.20 -26.83
CA GLN A 990 11.05 -14.15 -28.30
C GLN A 990 12.26 -14.92 -28.82
#